data_AF-A0A2H2ZPN1-F1
#
_entry.id   AF-A0A2H2ZPN1-F1
#
_cell.length_a   1.000
_cell.length_b   1.000
_cell.length_c   1.000
_cell.angle_alpha   90.00
_cell.angle_beta   90.00
_cell.angle_gamma   90.00
#
_symmetry.space_group_name_H-M   'P 1'
#
loop_
_entity.id
_entity.type
_entity.pdbx_description
1 polymer ?
#
loop_
_entity_poly.entity_id
_entity_poly.type
_entity_poly.pdbx_seq_one_letter_code
_entity_poly.pdbx_strand_id
1 'polypeptide(L)'
;MISRPVAATLGCCGCRQAILRAVASRPLAGVGQSASRGIRPVASSGFRGVAASQQFGTTAQRSAEEKAGIQELRDEEDIVDSNEEADTPWFLDVEPPRRAPLQHIASLPKVPENAPPLLEPMMKYIYEDMGLDELSMLDLRELDPPAALGPNLIMIFGTARSERHLHISAGRFVRWLRKNHQVGARADGLIGPGELKTKLRRLRKKAKMLGTNTMIMPGSDNGISTGWVCVNFSAHDHGAQESHSYDESGRFSGFGTPLTGTTVVVQCMTESRRNELDLETLWRGILKRNMEEMQKVKGRKVVDPSELESMVSAKIQMPDSPSAQQWQALKLASQQQRQFSTMARRLQAPPQSSESRVTSVDSGALVTEDQPHSPKLDLSTLRRHVHDVQVAGTPVSRETFQGLISAIFQAEVTAEDTAPERLALVDQLSLMAEERGVHVTSKDWLITLIETIVTSPAYGPELQRAQKNVEYLLSTKQTSALKTSEILRLMAAYAHRSDWDKFWDAFRSPARFLLPRSPELYEYAYRVMAATGDRKLCTDALRWVYPEMLKEEPKIWPVGSLYTSLKACILAADPSAENLLHHPPPQDTLDLFGQRQLAHREFVRVLKEIETMRQHYANEQAREHSAQTLRNLSGQMPSSYN
;
A
#
# COMPACT_ATOMS: atom_id res chain seq x y z
N MET A 1 -11.62 -0.97 0.62
CA MET A 1 -10.18 -1.19 0.89
C MET A 1 -9.64 -2.04 -0.25
N ILE A 2 -8.87 -1.44 -1.16
CA ILE A 2 -8.25 -2.17 -2.27
C ILE A 2 -6.75 -2.17 -1.95
N SER A 3 -6.26 -3.24 -1.35
CA SER A 3 -4.85 -3.39 -1.00
C SER A 3 -4.20 -4.51 -1.83
N ARG A 4 -3.07 -4.14 -2.45
CA ARG A 4 -1.81 -4.92 -2.52
C ARG A 4 -1.42 -5.86 -3.68
N PRO A 5 -2.12 -6.04 -4.82
CA PRO A 5 -1.46 -6.63 -6.00
C PRO A 5 -1.17 -5.65 -7.16
N VAL A 6 -1.54 -4.36 -7.04
CA VAL A 6 -1.46 -3.39 -8.16
C VAL A 6 -0.01 -2.93 -8.47
N ALA A 7 0.95 -3.17 -7.57
CA ALA A 7 2.33 -2.77 -7.79
C ALA A 7 3.09 -3.65 -8.81
N ALA A 8 2.64 -4.89 -9.04
CA ALA A 8 3.31 -5.82 -9.96
C ALA A 8 2.83 -5.67 -11.42
N THR A 9 1.71 -5.01 -11.68
CA THR A 9 1.11 -4.85 -13.01
C THR A 9 1.64 -3.64 -13.79
N LEU A 10 2.69 -2.98 -13.32
CA LEU A 10 3.13 -1.67 -13.83
C LEU A 10 4.20 -1.72 -14.93
N GLY A 11 4.52 -2.91 -15.45
CA GLY A 11 5.46 -3.06 -16.56
C GLY A 11 4.85 -2.75 -17.93
N CYS A 12 3.52 -2.90 -18.09
CA CYS A 12 2.82 -2.71 -19.36
C CYS A 12 2.03 -1.39 -19.38
N CYS A 13 2.13 -0.62 -20.46
CA CYS A 13 1.38 0.63 -20.66
C CYS A 13 -0.15 0.41 -20.54
N GLY A 14 -0.68 -0.66 -21.12
CA GLY A 14 -2.11 -0.98 -21.02
C GLY A 14 -2.61 -1.22 -19.58
N CYS A 15 -1.77 -1.78 -18.71
CA CYS A 15 -2.11 -1.98 -17.30
C CYS A 15 -2.02 -0.67 -16.50
N ARG A 16 -1.11 0.24 -16.85
CA ARG A 16 -1.02 1.58 -16.24
C ARG A 16 -2.26 2.40 -16.55
N GLN A 17 -2.70 2.38 -17.81
CA GLN A 17 -3.93 3.06 -18.22
C GLN A 17 -5.18 2.42 -17.62
N ALA A 18 -5.24 1.10 -17.50
CA ALA A 18 -6.35 0.43 -16.83
C ALA A 18 -6.49 0.83 -15.36
N ILE A 19 -5.37 1.06 -14.66
CA ILE A 19 -5.37 1.60 -13.29
C ILE A 19 -5.85 3.04 -13.29
N LEU A 20 -5.31 3.90 -14.16
CA LEU A 20 -5.75 5.29 -14.25
C LEU A 20 -7.25 5.39 -14.58
N ARG A 21 -7.76 4.56 -15.48
CA ARG A 21 -9.19 4.47 -15.79
C ARG A 21 -10.02 3.99 -14.61
N ALA A 22 -9.63 2.90 -13.95
CA ALA A 22 -10.35 2.38 -12.78
C ALA A 22 -10.38 3.36 -11.59
N VAL A 23 -9.40 4.27 -11.56
CA VAL A 23 -9.21 5.27 -10.51
C VAL A 23 -9.90 6.60 -10.91
N ALA A 24 -9.80 7.05 -12.15
CA ALA A 24 -10.36 8.33 -12.59
C ALA A 24 -11.83 8.25 -13.03
N SER A 25 -12.34 7.09 -13.48
CA SER A 25 -13.70 6.95 -14.00
C SER A 25 -14.43 5.69 -13.50
N ARG A 26 -15.77 5.76 -13.41
CA ARG A 26 -16.62 4.56 -13.34
C ARG A 26 -16.59 3.90 -14.72
N PRO A 27 -16.59 2.55 -14.83
CA PRO A 27 -16.82 1.91 -16.11
C PRO A 27 -18.27 2.21 -16.53
N LEU A 28 -18.45 3.16 -17.46
CA LEU A 28 -19.71 3.30 -18.17
C LEU A 28 -19.85 2.06 -19.06
N ALA A 29 -20.78 1.19 -18.69
CA ALA A 29 -21.33 0.23 -19.63
C ALA A 29 -22.11 1.03 -20.68
N GLY A 30 -21.52 1.22 -21.87
CA GLY A 30 -22.23 1.81 -23.01
C GLY A 30 -21.58 3.01 -23.68
N VAL A 31 -20.29 2.94 -24.02
CA VAL A 31 -19.79 3.55 -25.26
C VAL A 31 -18.86 2.51 -25.89
N GLY A 32 -19.41 1.74 -26.82
CA GLY A 32 -18.63 0.77 -27.58
C GLY A 32 -17.63 1.48 -28.48
N GLN A 33 -16.37 1.53 -28.07
CA GLN A 33 -15.29 1.62 -29.03
C GLN A 33 -14.90 0.20 -29.41
N SER A 34 -15.28 -0.15 -30.65
CA SER A 34 -14.78 -1.32 -31.35
C SER A 34 -13.26 -1.31 -31.32
N ALA A 35 -12.68 -2.13 -30.44
CA ALA A 35 -11.41 -2.76 -30.77
C ALA A 35 -11.71 -3.69 -31.94
N SER A 36 -11.26 -3.31 -33.14
CA SER A 36 -11.31 -4.13 -34.35
C SER A 36 -10.52 -5.41 -34.12
N ARG A 37 -11.15 -6.42 -33.50
CA ARG A 37 -10.76 -7.82 -33.65
C ARG A 37 -11.34 -8.29 -34.98
N GLY A 38 -10.44 -8.70 -35.87
CA GLY A 38 -10.78 -9.24 -37.17
C GLY A 38 -11.86 -10.33 -37.08
N ILE A 39 -12.90 -10.13 -37.87
CA ILE A 39 -13.98 -11.07 -38.10
C ILE A 39 -13.46 -12.21 -38.97
N ARG A 40 -13.72 -13.46 -38.58
CA ARG A 40 -13.96 -14.60 -39.49
C ARG A 40 -15.02 -15.53 -38.87
N PRO A 41 -15.76 -16.29 -39.69
CA PRO A 41 -17.21 -16.11 -39.84
C PRO A 41 -18.05 -17.02 -38.93
N VAL A 42 -19.21 -16.51 -38.54
CA VAL A 42 -20.30 -17.28 -37.96
C VAL A 42 -21.19 -17.78 -39.10
N ALA A 43 -21.39 -19.09 -39.18
CA ALA A 43 -22.44 -19.68 -39.98
C ALA A 43 -23.78 -19.59 -39.23
N SER A 44 -24.80 -19.13 -39.95
CA SER A 44 -26.23 -19.05 -39.62
C SER A 44 -26.79 -20.35 -39.04
N SER A 45 -27.65 -20.33 -38.03
CA SER A 45 -29.13 -20.41 -38.12
C SER A 45 -29.60 -20.98 -36.77
N GLY A 46 -30.71 -20.63 -36.13
CA GLY A 46 -31.82 -19.79 -36.53
C GLY A 46 -32.64 -19.39 -35.30
N PHE A 47 -33.38 -18.30 -35.48
CA PHE A 47 -34.34 -17.73 -34.54
C PHE A 47 -35.44 -18.72 -34.15
N ARG A 48 -35.81 -18.72 -32.87
CA ARG A 48 -37.21 -18.54 -32.43
C ARG A 48 -37.22 -17.73 -31.13
N GLY A 49 -37.80 -16.54 -31.19
CA GLY A 49 -38.19 -15.78 -30.02
C GLY A 49 -39.66 -16.03 -29.71
N VAL A 50 -40.01 -16.03 -28.42
CA VAL A 50 -41.30 -15.55 -27.92
C VAL A 50 -41.04 -14.88 -26.56
N ALA A 51 -41.50 -13.65 -26.43
CA ALA A 51 -41.53 -12.88 -25.19
C ALA A 51 -42.89 -13.05 -24.48
N ALA A 52 -42.94 -12.58 -23.22
CA ALA A 52 -44.08 -12.42 -22.30
C ALA A 52 -44.01 -13.42 -21.13
N SER A 53 -44.35 -13.12 -19.89
CA SER A 53 -44.74 -11.92 -19.14
C SER A 53 -44.97 -12.43 -17.68
N GLN A 54 -45.20 -11.50 -16.74
CA GLN A 54 -45.80 -11.71 -15.40
C GLN A 54 -44.83 -12.20 -14.30
N GLN A 55 -44.41 -11.34 -13.36
CA GLN A 55 -45.13 -10.77 -12.19
C GLN A 55 -45.09 -11.67 -10.94
N PHE A 56 -44.33 -11.17 -9.95
CA PHE A 56 -44.55 -11.09 -8.50
C PHE A 56 -45.55 -12.01 -7.77
N GLY A 57 -45.12 -12.47 -6.58
CA GLY A 57 -45.96 -12.81 -5.42
C GLY A 57 -45.46 -14.04 -4.66
N THR A 58 -44.54 -13.93 -3.68
CA THR A 58 -44.76 -13.75 -2.22
C THR A 58 -45.38 -14.92 -1.46
N THR A 59 -44.77 -15.20 -0.28
CA THR A 59 -45.33 -15.82 0.96
C THR A 59 -45.70 -17.31 0.90
N ALA A 60 -45.55 -18.16 1.93
CA ALA A 60 -45.15 -18.01 3.33
C ALA A 60 -44.88 -19.40 3.96
N GLN A 61 -44.08 -19.38 5.03
CA GLN A 61 -44.09 -20.20 6.26
C GLN A 61 -45.09 -21.37 6.42
N ARG A 62 -44.56 -22.53 6.87
CA ARG A 62 -44.82 -23.21 8.16
C ARG A 62 -44.14 -24.60 8.14
N SER A 63 -43.22 -24.95 9.05
CA SER A 63 -43.38 -25.33 10.47
C SER A 63 -44.04 -26.70 10.68
N ALA A 64 -43.25 -27.61 11.29
CA ALA A 64 -43.57 -28.82 12.11
C ALA A 64 -42.68 -29.99 11.65
N GLU A 65 -41.60 -30.37 12.35
CA GLU A 65 -41.52 -31.16 13.60
C GLU A 65 -42.24 -32.52 13.55
N GLU A 66 -41.47 -33.60 13.35
CA GLU A 66 -41.44 -34.86 14.14
C GLU A 66 -40.38 -35.79 13.52
N LYS A 67 -39.20 -36.00 14.13
CA LYS A 67 -38.82 -36.94 15.22
C LYS A 67 -38.95 -38.43 14.90
N ALA A 68 -37.77 -39.08 15.03
CA ALA A 68 -37.49 -40.51 15.28
C ALA A 68 -37.82 -41.47 14.12
N GLY A 69 -36.99 -42.45 13.77
CA GLY A 69 -35.76 -42.94 14.35
C GLY A 69 -35.59 -44.40 13.89
N ILE A 70 -34.38 -44.73 13.44
CA ILE A 70 -33.71 -46.04 13.53
C ILE A 70 -34.42 -47.24 12.89
N GLN A 71 -33.83 -47.82 11.83
CA GLN A 71 -33.31 -49.18 11.87
C GLN A 71 -32.46 -49.45 10.60
N GLU A 72 -31.21 -49.83 10.80
CA GLU A 72 -30.38 -50.53 9.83
C GLU A 72 -31.01 -51.87 9.46
N LEU A 73 -30.99 -52.24 8.18
CA LEU A 73 -30.77 -53.63 7.76
C LEU A 73 -29.96 -53.64 6.46
N ARG A 74 -28.79 -54.29 6.56
CA ARG A 74 -28.06 -54.91 5.46
C ARG A 74 -28.98 -55.94 4.78
N ASP A 75 -28.88 -56.06 3.47
CA ASP A 75 -28.21 -57.22 2.86
C ASP A 75 -28.00 -56.96 1.36
N GLU A 76 -26.86 -57.45 0.90
CA GLU A 76 -26.50 -57.52 -0.51
C GLU A 76 -27.39 -58.53 -1.24
N GLU A 77 -27.61 -58.31 -2.53
CA GLU A 77 -27.53 -59.41 -3.49
C GLU A 77 -27.27 -58.85 -4.90
N ASP A 78 -26.27 -59.45 -5.52
CA ASP A 78 -25.82 -59.26 -6.88
C ASP A 78 -26.97 -59.29 -7.89
N ILE A 79 -27.05 -58.25 -8.73
CA ILE A 79 -27.61 -58.39 -10.07
C ILE A 79 -26.49 -58.08 -11.04
N VAL A 80 -25.90 -59.16 -11.56
CA VAL A 80 -25.16 -59.17 -12.81
C VAL A 80 -26.16 -58.83 -13.91
N ASP A 81 -26.06 -57.63 -14.48
CA ASP A 81 -26.58 -57.39 -15.82
C ASP A 81 -25.45 -56.87 -16.71
N SER A 82 -24.87 -57.82 -17.42
CA SER A 82 -24.04 -57.60 -18.59
C SER A 82 -24.92 -57.07 -19.73
N ASN A 83 -24.87 -55.75 -19.97
CA ASN A 83 -25.38 -55.16 -21.20
C ASN A 83 -24.39 -54.09 -21.71
N GLU A 84 -23.69 -54.49 -22.76
CA GLU A 84 -23.19 -53.69 -23.89
C GLU A 84 -22.56 -52.32 -23.57
N GLU A 85 -21.23 -52.28 -23.70
CA GLU A 85 -20.43 -51.06 -23.91
C GLU A 85 -20.91 -50.32 -25.17
N ALA A 86 -21.99 -49.54 -25.05
CA ALA A 86 -22.14 -48.36 -25.85
C ALA A 86 -21.10 -47.37 -25.33
N ASP A 87 -20.05 -47.16 -26.12
CA ASP A 87 -19.03 -46.12 -25.96
C ASP A 87 -19.74 -44.76 -25.88
N THR A 88 -20.23 -44.46 -24.68
CA THR A 88 -21.00 -43.27 -24.38
C THR A 88 -19.95 -42.19 -24.17
N PRO A 89 -19.77 -41.29 -25.14
CA PRO A 89 -18.63 -40.40 -25.11
C PRO A 89 -18.73 -39.50 -23.89
N TRP A 90 -17.60 -39.34 -23.20
CA TRP A 90 -17.39 -38.64 -21.91
C TRP A 90 -18.06 -37.25 -21.73
N PHE A 91 -18.61 -36.67 -22.79
CA PHE A 91 -19.39 -35.43 -22.77
C PHE A 91 -20.87 -35.61 -22.37
N LEU A 92 -21.41 -36.83 -22.38
CA LEU A 92 -22.82 -37.13 -22.00
C LEU A 92 -22.98 -37.47 -20.50
N ASP A 93 -21.90 -37.91 -19.85
CA ASP A 93 -21.91 -38.35 -18.42
C ASP A 93 -21.45 -37.28 -17.42
N VAL A 94 -21.42 -36.01 -17.81
CA VAL A 94 -21.03 -34.94 -16.88
C VAL A 94 -22.25 -34.45 -16.11
N GLU A 95 -22.58 -35.12 -14.99
CA GLU A 95 -23.33 -34.43 -13.93
C GLU A 95 -22.54 -33.16 -13.56
N PRO A 96 -23.12 -31.95 -13.70
CA PRO A 96 -22.43 -30.73 -13.32
C PRO A 96 -22.07 -30.85 -11.83
N PRO A 97 -20.81 -30.58 -11.44
CA PRO A 97 -20.37 -30.77 -10.06
C PRO A 97 -21.28 -29.94 -9.16
N ARG A 98 -22.12 -30.64 -8.37
CA ARG A 98 -23.16 -30.03 -7.51
C ARG A 98 -22.57 -29.07 -6.46
N ARG A 99 -21.25 -29.13 -6.26
CA ARG A 99 -20.46 -28.25 -5.39
C ARG A 99 -19.13 -27.96 -6.06
N ALA A 100 -18.67 -26.72 -5.97
CA ALA A 100 -17.31 -26.38 -6.38
C ALA A 100 -16.32 -27.28 -5.63
N PRO A 101 -15.28 -27.81 -6.31
CA PRO A 101 -14.25 -28.59 -5.63
C PRO A 101 -13.65 -27.74 -4.50
N LEU A 102 -13.62 -28.27 -3.28
CA LEU A 102 -12.98 -27.62 -2.14
C LEU A 102 -11.51 -27.42 -2.48
N GLN A 103 -11.13 -26.19 -2.85
CA GLN A 103 -9.77 -25.82 -3.26
C GLN A 103 -8.74 -25.92 -2.12
N HIS A 104 -9.13 -26.46 -0.96
CA HIS A 104 -8.39 -26.36 0.31
C HIS A 104 -8.40 -27.66 1.13
N ILE A 105 -8.52 -28.83 0.48
CA ILE A 105 -8.19 -30.10 1.15
C ILE A 105 -6.66 -30.15 1.23
N ALA A 106 -6.11 -29.74 2.37
CA ALA A 106 -4.67 -29.78 2.58
C ALA A 106 -4.27 -31.23 2.90
N SER A 107 -3.18 -31.70 2.29
CA SER A 107 -2.57 -32.97 2.66
C SER A 107 -1.96 -32.83 4.06
N LEU A 108 -2.40 -33.69 4.99
CA LEU A 108 -1.75 -33.82 6.29
C LEU A 108 -0.36 -34.47 6.10
N PRO A 109 0.69 -33.99 6.81
CA PRO A 109 1.99 -34.66 6.77
C PRO A 109 1.86 -36.10 7.30
N LYS A 110 2.67 -37.01 6.76
CA LYS A 110 2.78 -38.39 7.23
C LYS A 110 3.67 -38.44 8.48
N VAL A 111 3.24 -39.18 9.49
CA VAL A 111 4.01 -39.37 10.72
C VAL A 111 5.25 -40.24 10.44
N PRO A 112 6.45 -39.88 10.94
CA PRO A 112 7.67 -40.68 10.74
C PRO A 112 7.61 -41.99 11.53
N GLU A 113 8.34 -43.00 11.04
CA GLU A 113 8.47 -44.31 11.71
C GLU A 113 9.07 -44.13 13.12
N ASN A 114 8.50 -44.79 14.13
CA ASN A 114 8.84 -44.63 15.57
C ASN A 114 8.53 -43.25 16.18
N ALA A 115 7.53 -42.53 15.68
CA ALA A 115 7.01 -41.34 16.37
C ALA A 115 6.14 -41.69 17.59
N PRO A 116 6.03 -40.80 18.59
CA PRO A 116 5.07 -40.98 19.68
C PRO A 116 3.64 -41.11 19.13
N PRO A 117 2.81 -42.03 19.65
CA PRO A 117 1.43 -42.24 19.18
C PRO A 117 0.52 -41.01 19.38
N LEU A 118 0.97 -40.05 20.18
CA LEU A 118 0.35 -38.73 20.35
C LEU A 118 0.37 -37.87 19.07
N LEU A 119 1.35 -38.08 18.17
CA LEU A 119 1.63 -37.16 17.07
C LEU A 119 0.50 -37.12 16.03
N GLU A 120 -0.09 -38.27 15.69
CA GLU A 120 -1.17 -38.35 14.70
C GLU A 120 -2.48 -37.67 15.17
N PRO A 121 -3.04 -37.99 16.36
CA PRO A 121 -4.20 -37.26 16.89
C PRO A 121 -3.95 -35.77 17.04
N MET A 122 -2.72 -35.39 17.38
CA MET A 122 -2.32 -34.00 17.51
C MET A 122 -2.34 -33.27 16.17
N MET A 123 -1.81 -33.85 15.10
CA MET A 123 -1.82 -33.23 13.77
C MET A 123 -3.24 -33.05 13.25
N LYS A 124 -4.11 -34.05 13.46
CA LYS A 124 -5.54 -33.95 13.15
C LYS A 124 -6.20 -32.80 13.91
N TYR A 125 -5.93 -32.68 15.21
CA TYR A 125 -6.42 -31.58 16.05
C TYR A 125 -5.91 -30.21 15.57
N ILE A 126 -4.63 -30.12 15.19
CA ILE A 126 -4.03 -28.87 14.70
C ILE A 126 -4.70 -28.41 13.38
N TYR A 127 -5.03 -29.35 12.50
CA TYR A 127 -5.69 -29.02 11.24
C TYR A 127 -7.17 -28.69 11.42
N GLU A 128 -7.94 -29.58 12.06
CA GLU A 128 -9.40 -29.48 12.16
C GLU A 128 -9.85 -28.44 13.21
N ASP A 129 -9.36 -28.56 14.45
CA ASP A 129 -9.86 -27.78 15.59
C ASP A 129 -9.09 -26.48 15.81
N MET A 130 -7.77 -26.47 15.56
CA MET A 130 -6.99 -25.22 15.60
C MET A 130 -7.12 -24.41 14.30
N GLY A 131 -7.46 -25.05 13.18
CA GLY A 131 -7.60 -24.39 11.88
C GLY A 131 -6.30 -23.77 11.38
N LEU A 132 -5.16 -24.44 11.63
CA LEU A 132 -3.89 -24.04 11.08
C LEU A 132 -3.72 -24.61 9.67
N ASP A 133 -3.35 -23.73 8.75
CA ASP A 133 -3.13 -24.06 7.35
C ASP A 133 -1.63 -24.39 7.13
N GLU A 134 -1.32 -25.04 6.00
CA GLU A 134 0.06 -25.27 5.54
C GLU A 134 0.97 -25.95 6.57
N LEU A 135 0.54 -27.09 7.09
CA LEU A 135 1.32 -27.85 8.07
C LEU A 135 2.59 -28.42 7.45
N SER A 136 3.75 -28.05 8.00
CA SER A 136 5.04 -28.65 7.65
C SER A 136 5.56 -29.46 8.84
N MET A 137 6.27 -30.54 8.56
CA MET A 137 6.89 -31.39 9.57
C MET A 137 8.35 -31.62 9.24
N LEU A 138 9.22 -31.39 10.23
CA LEU A 138 10.65 -31.62 10.14
C LEU A 138 11.05 -32.66 11.21
N ASP A 139 11.55 -33.79 10.74
CA ASP A 139 12.19 -34.80 11.59
C ASP A 139 13.67 -34.43 11.81
N LEU A 140 14.00 -33.98 13.02
CA LEU A 140 15.32 -33.51 13.43
C LEU A 140 15.97 -34.42 14.49
N ARG A 141 15.54 -35.68 14.56
CA ARG A 141 16.05 -36.65 15.55
C ARG A 141 17.52 -37.01 15.37
N GLU A 142 18.03 -36.92 14.15
CA GLU A 142 19.41 -37.29 13.80
C GLU A 142 20.42 -36.13 13.97
N LEU A 143 20.05 -35.04 14.65
CA LEU A 143 20.96 -33.92 14.90
C LEU A 143 22.01 -34.23 15.97
N ASP A 144 23.28 -34.17 15.58
CA ASP A 144 24.46 -34.22 16.45
C ASP A 144 25.36 -32.97 16.29
N PRO A 145 25.45 -32.04 17.27
CA PRO A 145 24.92 -32.10 18.63
C PRO A 145 23.40 -31.86 18.71
N PRO A 146 22.72 -32.34 19.77
CA PRO A 146 21.29 -32.14 19.95
C PRO A 146 20.94 -30.65 20.06
N ALA A 147 19.80 -30.27 19.49
CA ALA A 147 19.32 -28.88 19.54
C ALA A 147 19.03 -28.43 20.98
N ALA A 148 19.23 -27.13 21.25
CA ALA A 148 18.97 -26.53 22.58
C ALA A 148 17.51 -26.63 23.06
N LEU A 149 16.59 -27.09 22.21
CA LEU A 149 15.17 -27.30 22.53
C LEU A 149 14.91 -28.65 23.21
N GLY A 150 15.79 -29.63 23.02
CA GLY A 150 15.70 -30.97 23.60
C GLY A 150 16.22 -32.08 22.68
N PRO A 151 16.41 -33.29 23.20
CA PRO A 151 16.80 -34.47 22.43
C PRO A 151 15.65 -34.94 21.51
N ASN A 152 16.02 -35.68 20.45
CA ASN A 152 15.10 -36.31 19.49
C ASN A 152 13.96 -35.38 19.04
N LEU A 153 14.35 -34.26 18.43
CA LEU A 153 13.46 -33.15 18.13
C LEU A 153 12.57 -33.44 16.90
N ILE A 154 11.26 -33.23 17.04
CA ILE A 154 10.31 -33.14 15.94
C ILE A 154 9.74 -31.72 15.94
N MET A 155 9.87 -31.02 14.82
CA MET A 155 9.30 -29.68 14.64
C MET A 155 8.10 -29.73 13.70
N ILE A 156 7.04 -29.04 14.08
CA ILE A 156 5.84 -28.85 13.26
C ILE A 156 5.62 -27.36 13.10
N PHE A 157 5.41 -26.88 11.88
CA PHE A 157 5.01 -25.51 11.63
C PHE A 157 3.57 -25.46 11.14
N GLY A 158 2.84 -24.42 11.55
CA GLY A 158 1.49 -24.16 11.05
C GLY A 158 1.24 -22.67 10.87
N THR A 159 0.55 -22.33 9.79
CA THR A 159 0.14 -20.95 9.46
C THR A 159 -1.22 -20.65 10.11
N ALA A 160 -1.28 -19.56 10.86
CA ALA A 160 -2.50 -19.01 11.43
C ALA A 160 -3.00 -17.82 10.60
N ARG A 161 -4.33 -17.74 10.44
CA ARG A 161 -5.01 -16.66 9.69
C ARG A 161 -4.80 -15.24 10.23
N SER A 162 -4.58 -15.08 11.53
CA SER A 162 -4.35 -13.78 12.18
C SER A 162 -3.69 -13.96 13.55
N GLU A 163 -3.11 -12.89 14.11
CA GLU A 163 -2.52 -12.90 15.46
C GLU A 163 -3.55 -13.26 16.54
N ARG A 164 -4.80 -12.79 16.39
CA ARG A 164 -5.89 -13.17 17.29
C ARG A 164 -6.21 -14.66 17.20
N HIS A 165 -6.26 -15.20 15.99
CA HIS A 165 -6.47 -16.63 15.75
C HIS A 165 -5.34 -17.46 16.37
N LEU A 166 -4.09 -17.03 16.17
CA LEU A 166 -2.90 -17.64 16.74
C LEU A 166 -2.96 -17.73 18.28
N HIS A 167 -3.29 -16.62 18.95
CA HIS A 167 -3.35 -16.60 20.41
C HIS A 167 -4.46 -17.51 20.98
N ILE A 168 -5.63 -17.53 20.34
CA ILE A 168 -6.77 -18.36 20.77
C ILE A 168 -6.48 -19.84 20.52
N SER A 169 -5.96 -20.20 19.34
CA SER A 169 -5.66 -21.57 18.96
C SER A 169 -4.54 -22.16 19.82
N ALA A 170 -3.42 -21.45 19.99
CA ALA A 170 -2.32 -21.92 20.84
C ALA A 170 -2.74 -22.08 22.31
N GLY A 171 -3.57 -21.17 22.84
CA GLY A 171 -4.12 -21.31 24.19
C GLY A 171 -5.06 -22.50 24.34
N ARG A 172 -5.86 -22.82 23.32
CA ARG A 172 -6.70 -24.04 23.30
C ARG A 172 -5.85 -25.30 23.24
N PHE A 173 -4.82 -25.30 22.41
CA PHE A 173 -3.91 -26.42 22.22
C PHE A 173 -3.19 -26.84 23.51
N VAL A 174 -2.63 -25.89 24.25
CA VAL A 174 -1.98 -26.18 25.55
C VAL A 174 -2.96 -26.79 26.56
N ARG A 175 -4.23 -26.36 26.55
CA ARG A 175 -5.26 -26.94 27.43
C ARG A 175 -5.68 -28.33 26.96
N TRP A 176 -5.74 -28.55 25.64
CA TRP A 176 -6.04 -29.85 25.04
C TRP A 176 -4.96 -30.87 25.38
N LEU A 177 -3.68 -30.53 25.24
CA LEU A 177 -2.55 -31.40 25.64
C LEU A 177 -2.61 -31.79 27.12
N ARG A 178 -2.93 -30.83 27.99
CA ARG A 178 -3.06 -31.07 29.43
C ARG A 178 -4.26 -31.97 29.75
N LYS A 179 -5.40 -31.78 29.08
CA LYS A 179 -6.66 -32.49 29.38
C LYS A 179 -6.66 -33.91 28.81
N ASN A 180 -6.22 -34.10 27.58
CA ASN A 180 -6.33 -35.36 26.86
C ASN A 180 -5.12 -36.27 27.09
N HIS A 181 -3.93 -35.69 27.20
CA HIS A 181 -2.68 -36.45 27.21
C HIS A 181 -1.83 -36.23 28.47
N GLN A 182 -2.31 -35.41 29.43
CA GLN A 182 -1.60 -35.09 30.68
C GLN A 182 -0.19 -34.53 30.47
N VAL A 183 0.10 -33.98 29.27
CA VAL A 183 1.40 -33.41 28.94
C VAL A 183 1.41 -31.92 29.29
N GLY A 184 2.41 -31.52 30.09
CA GLY A 184 2.65 -30.12 30.42
C GLY A 184 3.43 -29.40 29.31
N ALA A 185 2.72 -28.69 28.43
CA ALA A 185 3.36 -27.89 27.38
C ALA A 185 3.74 -26.48 27.86
N ARG A 186 4.90 -26.00 27.42
CA ARG A 186 5.37 -24.62 27.60
C ARG A 186 5.12 -23.86 26.30
N ALA A 187 4.29 -22.82 26.34
CA ALA A 187 3.96 -21.99 25.19
C ALA A 187 4.65 -20.62 25.31
N ASP A 188 5.74 -20.45 24.59
CA ASP A 188 6.43 -19.16 24.46
C ASP A 188 5.67 -18.25 23.48
N GLY A 189 5.53 -16.97 23.84
CA GLY A 189 4.68 -16.01 23.14
C GLY A 189 3.20 -16.01 23.57
N LEU A 190 2.74 -16.98 24.37
CA LEU A 190 1.36 -16.99 24.87
C LEU A 190 1.23 -16.12 26.14
N ILE A 191 0.62 -14.94 26.00
CA ILE A 191 0.36 -14.03 27.13
C ILE A 191 -0.79 -14.54 28.01
N GLY A 192 -0.54 -14.67 29.31
CA GLY A 192 -1.56 -15.07 30.28
C GLY A 192 -2.60 -13.97 30.56
N PRO A 193 -3.83 -14.31 31.03
CA PRO A 193 -4.84 -13.31 31.38
C PRO A 193 -4.38 -12.30 32.45
N GLY A 194 -3.61 -12.75 33.45
CA GLY A 194 -3.05 -11.88 34.49
C GLY A 194 -1.98 -10.92 33.98
N GLU A 195 -1.13 -11.39 33.06
CA GLU A 195 -0.11 -10.58 32.41
C GLU A 195 -0.74 -9.55 31.47
N LEU A 196 -1.74 -9.96 30.67
CA LEU A 196 -2.50 -9.07 29.80
C LEU A 196 -3.20 -7.98 30.61
N LYS A 197 -3.88 -8.35 31.71
CA LYS A 197 -4.52 -7.39 32.62
C LYS A 197 -3.50 -6.39 33.18
N THR A 198 -2.32 -6.85 33.55
CA THR A 198 -1.24 -6.01 34.08
C THR A 198 -0.67 -5.07 33.02
N LYS A 199 -0.39 -5.58 31.81
CA LYS A 199 0.10 -4.78 30.66
C LYS A 199 -0.93 -3.71 30.27
N LEU A 200 -2.21 -4.07 30.10
CA LEU A 200 -3.28 -3.12 29.80
C LEU A 200 -3.48 -2.09 30.92
N ARG A 201 -3.35 -2.48 32.20
CA ARG A 201 -3.41 -1.53 33.33
C ARG A 201 -2.25 -0.53 33.28
N ARG A 202 -1.02 -0.99 33.01
CA ARG A 202 0.17 -0.12 32.88
C ARG A 202 0.01 0.82 31.69
N LEU A 203 -0.46 0.31 30.55
CA LEU A 203 -0.72 1.12 29.35
C LEU A 203 -1.76 2.22 29.61
N ARG A 204 -2.90 1.88 30.24
CA ARG A 204 -3.92 2.87 30.64
C ARG A 204 -3.40 3.89 31.63
N LYS A 205 -2.59 3.49 32.61
CA LYS A 205 -1.95 4.43 33.56
C LYS A 205 -1.01 5.39 32.83
N LYS A 206 -0.19 4.89 31.89
CA LYS A 206 0.72 5.69 31.08
C LYS A 206 -0.04 6.70 30.20
N ALA A 207 -1.11 6.25 29.53
CA ALA A 207 -1.99 7.12 28.76
C ALA A 207 -2.64 8.22 29.64
N LYS A 208 -3.12 7.85 30.83
CA LYS A 208 -3.70 8.81 31.80
C LYS A 208 -2.68 9.86 32.26
N MET A 209 -1.42 9.46 32.51
CA MET A 209 -0.36 10.37 32.94
C MET A 209 0.09 11.32 31.82
N LEU A 210 0.11 10.86 30.57
CA LEU A 210 0.59 11.62 29.42
C LEU A 210 -0.50 12.48 28.74
N GLY A 211 -1.75 12.44 29.24
CA GLY A 211 -2.87 13.19 28.67
C GLY A 211 -3.22 12.85 27.22
N THR A 212 -2.58 11.83 26.64
CA THR A 212 -2.65 11.43 25.23
C THR A 212 -2.95 9.94 25.14
N ASN A 213 -3.78 9.55 24.18
CA ASN A 213 -4.11 8.15 23.94
C ASN A 213 -2.88 7.43 23.36
N THR A 214 -2.03 6.86 24.22
CA THR A 214 -0.88 6.02 23.80
C THR A 214 -1.28 4.74 23.05
N MET A 215 -2.59 4.47 22.89
CA MET A 215 -3.10 3.43 21.98
C MET A 215 -3.08 3.85 20.50
N ILE A 216 -2.92 5.15 20.19
CA ILE A 216 -3.06 5.69 18.83
C ILE A 216 -1.69 6.02 18.20
N MET A 217 -0.57 5.89 18.93
CA MET A 217 0.75 6.05 18.32
C MET A 217 1.04 4.85 17.41
N PRO A 218 1.04 5.02 16.08
CA PRO A 218 1.29 3.92 15.15
C PRO A 218 2.80 3.66 15.14
N GLY A 219 3.25 2.66 15.89
CA GLY A 219 4.65 2.23 15.92
C GLY A 219 5.23 1.86 17.28
N SER A 220 4.51 2.06 18.39
CA SER A 220 4.99 1.56 19.70
C SER A 220 4.60 0.09 19.88
N ASP A 221 5.57 -0.82 19.80
CA ASP A 221 5.36 -2.21 20.17
C ASP A 221 5.09 -2.31 21.69
N ASN A 222 3.86 -2.65 22.05
CA ASN A 222 3.42 -2.79 23.43
C ASN A 222 3.67 -4.22 23.97
N GLY A 223 4.22 -5.12 23.15
CA GLY A 223 4.42 -6.53 23.50
C GLY A 223 3.12 -7.24 23.86
N ILE A 224 2.00 -6.84 23.28
CA ILE A 224 0.66 -7.43 23.46
C ILE A 224 0.27 -8.26 22.22
N SER A 225 0.60 -7.78 21.03
CA SER A 225 0.48 -8.56 19.79
C SER A 225 1.74 -9.39 19.60
N THR A 226 1.57 -10.65 19.23
CA THR A 226 2.65 -11.49 18.74
C THR A 226 2.20 -12.24 17.49
N GLY A 227 3.08 -12.29 16.50
CA GLY A 227 2.89 -13.06 15.26
C GLY A 227 3.45 -14.48 15.32
N TRP A 228 4.01 -14.91 16.47
CA TRP A 228 4.65 -16.22 16.66
C TRP A 228 4.39 -16.76 18.08
N VAL A 229 3.99 -18.02 18.17
CA VAL A 229 3.87 -18.78 19.43
C VAL A 229 4.55 -20.13 19.25
N CYS A 230 5.47 -20.47 20.15
CA CYS A 230 6.22 -21.73 20.13
C CYS A 230 5.76 -22.61 21.30
N VAL A 231 5.17 -23.76 21.01
CA VAL A 231 4.70 -24.72 22.02
C VAL A 231 5.67 -25.89 22.08
N ASN A 232 6.45 -25.97 23.16
CA ASN A 232 7.40 -27.05 23.41
C ASN A 232 6.85 -28.00 24.49
N PHE A 233 6.90 -29.30 24.21
CA PHE A 233 6.65 -30.34 25.20
C PHE A 233 7.45 -31.61 24.89
N SER A 234 7.75 -32.37 25.93
CA SER A 234 8.40 -33.67 25.80
C SER A 234 7.34 -34.77 25.79
N ALA A 235 7.29 -35.53 24.68
CA ALA A 235 6.52 -36.77 24.62
C ALA A 235 7.36 -37.85 25.31
N HIS A 236 6.97 -38.21 26.53
CA HIS A 236 7.63 -39.29 27.26
C HIS A 236 7.23 -40.61 26.60
N ASP A 237 8.19 -41.28 25.97
CA ASP A 237 8.10 -42.70 25.68
C ASP A 237 8.85 -43.42 26.82
N HIS A 238 8.26 -44.46 27.40
CA HIS A 238 8.78 -45.11 28.61
C HIS A 238 10.04 -45.98 28.36
N GLY A 239 10.83 -45.69 27.33
CA GLY A 239 12.06 -46.39 26.99
C GLY A 239 13.31 -45.60 27.39
N ALA A 240 13.71 -45.68 28.66
CA ALA A 240 15.05 -45.23 29.05
C ALA A 240 16.08 -46.15 28.40
N GLN A 241 16.76 -45.70 27.36
CA GLN A 241 17.91 -46.42 26.81
C GLN A 241 19.15 -46.02 27.61
N GLU A 242 19.74 -46.99 28.30
CA GLU A 242 21.01 -46.82 28.99
C GLU A 242 22.13 -46.73 27.94
N SER A 243 22.61 -45.52 27.66
CA SER A 243 23.83 -45.33 26.86
C SER A 243 25.00 -44.94 27.76
N HIS A 244 26.10 -45.67 27.66
CA HIS A 244 27.35 -45.32 28.34
C HIS A 244 28.06 -44.19 27.59
N SER A 245 28.30 -43.06 28.24
CA SER A 245 29.15 -41.98 27.72
C SER A 245 30.63 -42.29 27.95
N TYR A 246 31.43 -42.20 26.89
CA TYR A 246 32.90 -42.28 26.95
C TYR A 246 33.48 -40.95 26.48
N ASP A 247 34.47 -40.41 27.21
CA ASP A 247 35.21 -39.22 26.76
C ASP A 247 36.10 -39.55 25.54
N GLU A 248 36.62 -38.55 24.82
CA GLU A 248 37.58 -38.71 23.71
C GLU A 248 38.84 -39.55 24.05
N SER A 249 39.10 -39.78 25.34
CA SER A 249 40.18 -40.64 25.86
C SER A 249 39.77 -42.10 26.12
N GLY A 250 38.55 -42.52 25.75
CA GLY A 250 38.03 -43.87 25.93
C GLY A 250 37.71 -44.25 27.39
N ARG A 251 37.76 -43.28 28.32
CA ARG A 251 37.39 -43.49 29.72
C ARG A 251 35.89 -43.25 29.92
N PHE A 252 35.29 -44.11 30.74
CA PHE A 252 33.87 -44.02 31.12
C PHE A 252 33.61 -42.70 31.87
N SER A 253 32.75 -41.87 31.30
CA SER A 253 32.46 -40.51 31.71
C SER A 253 31.04 -40.44 32.28
N GLY A 254 30.93 -40.60 33.61
CA GLY A 254 29.73 -40.26 34.39
C GLY A 254 28.55 -41.23 34.37
N PHE A 255 27.79 -41.24 35.48
CA PHE A 255 26.46 -41.84 35.59
C PHE A 255 25.41 -40.78 35.27
N GLY A 256 24.76 -40.92 34.13
CA GLY A 256 23.59 -40.14 33.74
C GLY A 256 23.03 -40.71 32.45
N THR A 257 21.82 -41.28 32.51
CA THR A 257 21.10 -41.65 31.29
C THR A 257 20.79 -40.37 30.52
N PRO A 258 21.23 -40.20 29.25
CA PRO A 258 20.72 -39.07 28.48
C PRO A 258 19.21 -39.23 28.41
N LEU A 259 18.48 -38.14 28.68
CA LEU A 259 17.03 -38.13 28.65
C LEU A 259 16.58 -38.56 27.24
N THR A 260 16.22 -39.83 27.05
CA THR A 260 15.85 -40.40 25.74
C THR A 260 14.40 -40.04 25.36
N GLY A 261 13.98 -38.81 25.63
CA GLY A 261 12.64 -38.33 25.29
C GLY A 261 12.60 -37.77 23.87
N THR A 262 11.49 -37.99 23.14
CA THR A 262 11.20 -37.24 21.91
C THR A 262 10.65 -35.87 22.30
N THR A 263 11.33 -34.80 21.89
CA THR A 263 10.83 -33.44 22.11
C THR A 263 10.03 -33.00 20.90
N VAL A 264 8.77 -32.61 21.11
CA VAL A 264 7.89 -32.13 20.05
C VAL A 264 7.70 -30.64 20.22
N VAL A 265 8.00 -29.89 19.15
CA VAL A 265 7.88 -28.44 19.11
C VAL A 265 6.91 -28.05 18.02
N VAL A 266 5.81 -27.40 18.41
CA VAL A 266 4.80 -26.88 17.49
C VAL A 266 4.94 -25.37 17.38
N GLN A 267 5.37 -24.91 16.22
CA GLN A 267 5.58 -23.50 15.91
C GLN A 267 4.39 -22.96 15.14
N CYS A 268 3.57 -22.15 15.81
CA CYS A 268 2.40 -21.52 15.21
C CYS A 268 2.76 -20.07 14.85
N MET A 269 2.54 -19.68 13.60
CA MET A 269 2.96 -18.37 13.09
C MET A 269 1.89 -17.76 12.21
N THR A 270 1.84 -16.43 12.14
CA THR A 270 1.12 -15.76 11.04
C THR A 270 1.93 -15.87 9.75
N GLU A 271 1.26 -15.87 8.60
CA GLU A 271 1.91 -15.94 7.28
C GLU A 271 3.03 -14.89 7.14
N SER A 272 2.74 -13.64 7.53
CA SER A 272 3.74 -12.56 7.50
C SER A 272 4.97 -12.87 8.33
N ARG A 273 4.80 -13.45 9.53
CA ARG A 273 5.93 -13.74 10.44
C ARG A 273 6.68 -15.00 10.03
N ARG A 274 5.98 -15.99 9.45
CA ARG A 274 6.58 -17.23 8.90
C ARG A 274 7.54 -16.88 7.76
N ASN A 275 7.12 -15.99 6.85
CA ASN A 275 7.95 -15.51 5.74
C ASN A 275 9.14 -14.65 6.20
N GLU A 276 9.02 -13.93 7.33
CA GLU A 276 10.10 -13.09 7.85
C GLU A 276 11.19 -13.91 8.56
N LEU A 277 10.82 -14.90 9.37
CA LEU A 277 11.79 -15.71 10.12
C LEU A 277 12.35 -16.88 9.30
N ASP A 278 11.56 -17.42 8.38
CA ASP A 278 11.92 -18.53 7.48
C ASP A 278 12.70 -19.67 8.17
N LEU A 279 12.15 -20.16 9.29
CA LEU A 279 12.80 -21.16 10.12
C LEU A 279 12.90 -22.52 9.41
N GLU A 280 12.05 -22.77 8.43
CA GLU A 280 12.05 -24.02 7.67
C GLU A 280 13.31 -24.16 6.83
N THR A 281 13.73 -23.11 6.14
CA THR A 281 14.98 -23.11 5.38
C THR A 281 16.20 -23.14 6.29
N LEU A 282 16.14 -22.45 7.44
CA LEU A 282 17.19 -22.47 8.45
C LEU A 282 17.43 -23.90 8.97
N TRP A 283 16.39 -24.57 9.46
CA TRP A 283 16.51 -25.92 10.01
C TRP A 283 16.84 -26.96 8.94
N ARG A 284 16.33 -26.78 7.71
CA ARG A 284 16.77 -27.57 6.54
C ARG A 284 18.27 -27.44 6.31
N GLY A 285 18.81 -26.22 6.35
CA GLY A 285 20.24 -25.95 6.16
C GLY A 285 21.11 -26.49 7.31
N ILE A 286 20.60 -26.52 8.53
CA ILE A 286 21.27 -27.13 9.69
C ILE A 286 21.30 -28.66 9.54
N LEU A 287 20.14 -29.27 9.22
CA LEU A 287 20.04 -30.71 9.01
C LEU A 287 20.97 -31.17 7.88
N LYS A 288 21.00 -30.45 6.75
CA LYS A 288 21.89 -30.75 5.63
C LYS A 288 23.37 -30.79 6.06
N ARG A 289 23.83 -29.75 6.77
CA ARG A 289 25.21 -29.67 7.29
C ARG A 289 25.52 -30.79 8.26
N ASN A 290 24.57 -31.11 9.14
CA ASN A 290 24.70 -32.20 10.10
C ASN A 290 24.88 -33.56 9.40
N MET A 291 24.05 -33.85 8.40
CA MET A 291 24.14 -35.09 7.63
C MET A 291 25.47 -35.20 6.87
N GLU A 292 25.98 -34.09 6.31
CA GLU A 292 27.32 -34.05 5.70
C GLU A 292 28.41 -34.36 6.72
N GLU A 293 28.35 -33.78 7.91
CA GLU A 293 29.31 -34.01 9.00
C GLU A 293 29.25 -35.45 9.51
N MET A 294 28.06 -35.99 9.76
CA MET A 294 27.88 -37.39 10.16
C MET A 294 28.41 -38.36 9.10
N GLN A 295 28.25 -38.07 7.81
CA GLN A 295 28.79 -38.90 6.74
C GLN A 295 30.32 -38.83 6.65
N LYS A 296 30.91 -37.66 6.86
CA LYS A 296 32.36 -37.47 6.97
C LYS A 296 32.94 -38.27 8.14
N VAL A 297 32.29 -38.22 9.31
CA VAL A 297 32.69 -38.99 10.50
C VAL A 297 32.57 -40.50 10.25
N LYS A 298 31.55 -40.95 9.52
CA LYS A 298 31.36 -42.35 9.12
C LYS A 298 32.30 -42.81 7.98
N GLY A 299 33.21 -41.96 7.51
CA GLY A 299 34.23 -42.31 6.51
C GLY A 299 33.70 -42.59 5.10
N ARG A 300 32.44 -42.20 4.79
CA ARG A 300 31.90 -42.30 3.41
C ARG A 300 32.38 -41.10 2.60
N LYS A 301 32.79 -41.33 1.34
CA LYS A 301 33.22 -40.25 0.43
C LYS A 301 32.06 -39.30 0.13
N VAL A 302 32.42 -38.04 -0.14
CA VAL A 302 31.52 -36.91 -0.44
C VAL A 302 30.38 -37.37 -1.36
N VAL A 303 29.18 -37.36 -0.81
CA VAL A 303 27.94 -37.70 -1.50
C VAL A 303 27.62 -36.57 -2.49
N ASP A 304 27.13 -36.93 -3.67
CA ASP A 304 26.67 -35.94 -4.65
C ASP A 304 25.59 -35.04 -4.02
N PRO A 305 25.58 -33.73 -4.31
CA PRO A 305 24.67 -32.79 -3.65
C PRO A 305 23.18 -33.17 -3.81
N SER A 306 22.83 -33.89 -4.89
CA SER A 306 21.48 -34.37 -5.19
C SER A 306 21.04 -35.55 -4.30
N GLU A 307 21.96 -36.45 -3.94
CA GLU A 307 21.66 -37.58 -3.04
C GLU A 307 21.49 -37.10 -1.59
N LEU A 308 22.30 -36.13 -1.18
CA LEU A 308 22.12 -35.49 0.12
C LEU A 308 20.78 -34.73 0.20
N GLU A 309 20.37 -34.09 -0.89
CA GLU A 309 19.10 -33.39 -0.96
C GLU A 309 17.89 -34.34 -0.90
N SER A 310 17.99 -35.56 -1.46
CA SER A 310 16.94 -36.57 -1.35
C SER A 310 16.80 -37.10 0.09
N MET A 311 17.91 -37.32 0.78
CA MET A 311 17.91 -37.72 2.20
C MET A 311 17.27 -36.65 3.10
N VAL A 312 17.61 -35.38 2.88
CA VAL A 312 17.02 -34.25 3.62
C VAL A 312 15.52 -34.11 3.31
N SER A 313 15.12 -34.30 2.05
CA SER A 313 13.72 -34.20 1.63
C SER A 313 12.87 -35.36 2.13
N ALA A 314 13.44 -36.54 2.42
CA ALA A 314 12.73 -37.63 3.07
C ALA A 314 12.36 -37.30 4.54
N LYS A 315 13.18 -36.49 5.21
CA LYS A 315 13.01 -36.07 6.61
C LYS A 315 12.17 -34.80 6.78
N ILE A 316 11.98 -34.04 5.70
CA ILE A 316 11.26 -32.78 5.70
C ILE A 316 10.04 -32.88 4.80
N GLN A 317 8.87 -32.77 5.39
CA GLN A 317 7.60 -32.75 4.68
C GLN A 317 7.11 -31.32 4.62
N MET A 318 7.29 -30.70 3.44
CA MET A 318 6.77 -29.37 3.17
C MET A 318 5.32 -29.45 2.70
N PRO A 319 4.48 -28.45 2.99
CA PRO A 319 3.12 -28.42 2.51
C PRO A 319 3.12 -28.25 0.99
N ASP A 320 2.53 -29.21 0.28
CA ASP A 320 2.20 -29.05 -1.13
C ASP A 320 1.00 -28.09 -1.22
N SER A 321 1.27 -26.80 -1.47
CA SER A 321 0.19 -25.86 -1.78
C SER A 321 -0.12 -25.96 -3.28
N PRO A 322 -1.19 -26.67 -3.70
CA PRO A 322 -1.54 -26.78 -5.12
C PRO A 322 -1.88 -25.39 -5.69
N SER A 323 -2.41 -24.50 -4.86
CA SER A 323 -2.66 -23.12 -5.23
C SER A 323 -1.35 -22.36 -5.50
N ALA A 324 -0.33 -22.50 -4.65
CA ALA A 324 0.97 -21.86 -4.89
C ALA A 324 1.62 -22.37 -6.17
N GLN A 325 1.57 -23.68 -6.42
CA GLN A 325 2.05 -24.28 -7.67
C GLN A 325 1.27 -23.77 -8.89
N GLN A 326 -0.06 -23.65 -8.78
CA GLN A 326 -0.91 -23.07 -9.84
C GLN A 326 -0.58 -21.59 -10.10
N TRP A 327 -0.37 -20.80 -9.05
CA TRP A 327 0.06 -19.40 -9.15
C TRP A 327 1.46 -19.27 -9.74
N GLN A 328 2.38 -20.16 -9.38
CA GLN A 328 3.74 -20.19 -9.91
C GLN A 328 3.75 -20.65 -11.37
N ALA A 329 2.94 -21.64 -11.75
CA ALA A 329 2.74 -22.04 -13.13
C ALA A 329 2.12 -20.91 -13.96
N LEU A 330 1.15 -20.17 -13.42
CA LEU A 330 0.57 -19.00 -14.08
C LEU A 330 1.61 -17.87 -14.23
N LYS A 331 2.44 -17.66 -13.21
CA LYS A 331 3.54 -16.68 -13.24
C LYS A 331 4.60 -17.07 -14.26
N LEU A 332 5.01 -18.34 -14.31
CA LEU A 332 5.93 -18.88 -15.32
C LEU A 332 5.34 -18.79 -16.73
N ALA A 333 4.05 -19.13 -16.90
CA ALA A 333 3.34 -18.98 -18.16
C ALA A 333 3.22 -17.51 -18.60
N SER A 334 3.13 -16.57 -17.66
CA SER A 334 3.14 -15.13 -17.94
C SER A 334 4.53 -14.59 -18.27
N GLN A 335 5.59 -15.23 -17.76
CA GLN A 335 6.99 -14.89 -18.02
C GLN A 335 7.52 -15.49 -19.32
N GLN A 336 6.90 -16.57 -19.82
CA GLN A 336 7.09 -17.02 -21.18
C GLN A 336 6.59 -15.93 -22.14
N GLN A 337 7.50 -15.06 -22.59
CA GLN A 337 7.26 -14.17 -23.72
C GLN A 337 6.94 -15.04 -24.93
N ARG A 338 5.66 -15.25 -25.22
CA ARG A 338 5.22 -15.69 -26.54
C ARG A 338 5.66 -14.59 -27.51
N GLN A 339 6.76 -14.84 -28.23
CA GLN A 339 7.15 -14.01 -29.36
C GLN A 339 6.07 -14.17 -30.42
N PHE A 340 5.13 -13.22 -30.46
CA PHE A 340 4.26 -13.08 -31.61
C PHE A 340 5.12 -12.55 -32.76
N SER A 341 5.39 -13.39 -33.76
CA SER A 341 5.92 -12.95 -35.04
C SER A 341 4.85 -12.12 -35.73
N THR A 342 4.95 -10.80 -35.63
CA THR A 342 4.23 -9.89 -36.52
C THR A 342 5.25 -9.14 -37.37
N MET A 343 5.76 -9.81 -38.40
CA MET A 343 6.32 -9.13 -39.56
C MET A 343 5.16 -8.52 -40.36
N ALA A 344 4.75 -7.31 -39.99
CA ALA A 344 3.93 -6.47 -40.84
C ALA A 344 4.83 -5.86 -41.93
N ARG A 345 4.61 -6.28 -43.17
CA ARG A 345 5.26 -5.79 -44.38
C ARG A 345 5.03 -4.27 -44.49
N ARG A 346 6.06 -3.49 -44.20
CA ARG A 346 6.08 -2.03 -44.31
C ARG A 346 6.02 -1.66 -45.80
N LEU A 347 4.86 -1.25 -46.29
CA LEU A 347 4.73 -0.60 -47.59
C LEU A 347 5.46 0.75 -47.50
N GLN A 348 6.49 0.91 -48.32
CA GLN A 348 7.23 2.16 -48.45
C GLN A 348 6.34 3.21 -49.14
N ALA A 349 6.25 4.40 -48.58
CA ALA A 349 5.65 5.56 -49.23
C ALA A 349 6.59 6.09 -50.33
N PRO A 350 6.09 6.56 -51.47
CA PRO A 350 6.93 7.13 -52.53
C PRO A 350 7.47 8.50 -52.11
N PRO A 351 8.62 8.94 -52.65
CA PRO A 351 9.18 10.25 -52.35
C PRO A 351 8.39 11.29 -53.14
N GLN A 352 7.70 12.20 -52.45
CA GLN A 352 7.22 13.43 -53.09
C GLN A 352 8.07 14.60 -52.64
N SER A 353 8.63 15.21 -53.67
CA SER A 353 9.40 16.43 -53.74
C SER A 353 8.75 17.57 -52.97
N SER A 354 9.62 18.32 -52.29
CA SER A 354 9.43 19.68 -51.84
C SER A 354 8.77 20.56 -52.91
N GLU A 355 7.56 21.03 -52.65
CA GLU A 355 7.12 22.36 -53.05
C GLU A 355 6.41 23.03 -51.88
N SER A 356 7.13 23.95 -51.28
CA SER A 356 6.71 24.91 -50.28
C SER A 356 5.55 25.77 -50.80
N ARG A 357 4.40 25.71 -50.13
CA ARG A 357 3.45 26.82 -50.10
C ARG A 357 3.15 27.19 -48.66
N VAL A 358 3.89 28.20 -48.21
CA VAL A 358 3.67 28.94 -46.97
C VAL A 358 2.23 29.46 -46.96
N THR A 359 1.43 28.97 -46.02
CA THR A 359 0.29 29.70 -45.47
C THR A 359 0.48 29.70 -43.96
N SER A 360 1.25 30.69 -43.51
CA SER A 360 1.18 31.19 -42.13
C SER A 360 -0.25 31.69 -41.91
N VAL A 361 -1.03 30.96 -41.10
CA VAL A 361 -2.19 31.53 -40.43
C VAL A 361 -1.83 31.67 -38.97
N ASP A 362 -1.82 32.94 -38.56
CA ASP A 362 -1.48 33.56 -37.30
C ASP A 362 -1.63 32.73 -36.01
N SER A 363 -0.50 32.60 -35.30
CA SER A 363 -0.42 32.45 -33.85
C SER A 363 -0.53 33.80 -33.13
N GLY A 364 -1.34 34.72 -33.65
CA GLY A 364 -1.37 36.13 -33.27
C GLY A 364 -2.79 36.70 -33.16
N ALA A 365 -3.64 36.08 -32.35
CA ALA A 365 -4.93 36.67 -31.99
C ALA A 365 -5.31 36.33 -30.55
N LEU A 366 -4.55 36.86 -29.58
CA LEU A 366 -5.03 37.10 -28.21
C LEU A 366 -4.04 37.97 -27.39
N VAL A 367 -3.66 39.12 -27.93
CA VAL A 367 -3.30 40.30 -27.12
C VAL A 367 -3.75 41.54 -27.87
N THR A 368 -4.98 41.97 -27.61
CA THR A 368 -5.39 43.37 -27.75
C THR A 368 -6.29 43.63 -26.55
N GLU A 369 -5.87 44.58 -25.72
CA GLU A 369 -6.68 45.12 -24.63
C GLU A 369 -7.96 45.75 -25.21
N ASP A 370 -9.02 45.71 -24.40
CA ASP A 370 -10.37 46.25 -24.62
C ASP A 370 -11.36 45.44 -25.48
N GLN A 371 -11.85 44.30 -24.94
CA GLN A 371 -13.29 43.96 -24.85
C GLN A 371 -13.51 42.62 -24.08
N PRO A 372 -14.55 42.50 -23.24
CA PRO A 372 -14.82 41.30 -22.44
C PRO A 372 -15.55 40.25 -23.28
N HIS A 373 -15.44 38.98 -22.89
CA HIS A 373 -16.03 37.76 -23.48
C HIS A 373 -15.07 36.96 -24.39
N SER A 374 -14.24 36.14 -23.75
CA SER A 374 -13.57 34.99 -24.36
C SER A 374 -14.59 34.05 -25.04
N PRO A 375 -14.23 33.40 -26.17
CA PRO A 375 -15.12 32.44 -26.82
C PRO A 375 -15.35 31.26 -25.88
N LYS A 376 -16.60 31.08 -25.47
CA LYS A 376 -17.04 29.99 -24.60
C LYS A 376 -16.91 28.66 -25.35
N LEU A 377 -15.99 27.80 -24.94
CA LEU A 377 -15.81 26.48 -25.55
C LEU A 377 -16.83 25.48 -24.99
N ASP A 378 -17.74 25.03 -25.85
CA ASP A 378 -18.68 23.96 -25.54
C ASP A 378 -17.99 22.58 -25.52
N LEU A 379 -18.45 21.70 -24.62
CA LEU A 379 -17.98 20.30 -24.51
C LEU A 379 -18.06 19.52 -25.84
N SER A 380 -19.06 19.82 -26.68
CA SER A 380 -19.24 19.19 -27.99
C SER A 380 -18.13 19.57 -28.98
N THR A 381 -17.68 20.82 -28.96
CA THR A 381 -16.57 21.32 -29.80
C THR A 381 -15.24 20.71 -29.35
N LEU A 382 -15.04 20.58 -28.04
CA LEU A 382 -13.89 19.90 -27.47
C LEU A 382 -13.86 18.40 -27.82
N ARG A 383 -15.00 17.69 -27.78
CA ARG A 383 -15.07 16.29 -28.25
C ARG A 383 -14.60 16.16 -29.69
N ARG A 384 -15.06 17.06 -30.57
CA ARG A 384 -14.64 17.06 -31.98
C ARG A 384 -13.15 17.32 -32.12
N HIS A 385 -12.63 18.28 -31.38
CA HIS A 385 -11.20 18.58 -31.39
C HIS A 385 -10.34 17.43 -30.87
N VAL A 386 -10.77 16.72 -29.81
CA VAL A 386 -10.12 15.50 -29.31
C VAL A 386 -10.11 14.40 -30.38
N HIS A 387 -11.22 14.21 -31.10
CA HIS A 387 -11.30 13.26 -32.21
C HIS A 387 -10.40 13.65 -33.39
N ASP A 388 -10.38 14.94 -33.77
CA ASP A 388 -9.52 15.43 -34.83
C ASP A 388 -8.04 15.25 -34.48
N VAL A 389 -7.68 15.50 -33.22
CA VAL A 389 -6.34 15.21 -32.68
C VAL A 389 -6.04 13.70 -32.66
N GLN A 390 -7.03 12.83 -32.46
CA GLN A 390 -6.85 11.38 -32.51
C GLN A 390 -6.56 10.87 -33.93
N VAL A 391 -7.28 11.42 -34.92
CA VAL A 391 -7.12 11.05 -36.33
C VAL A 391 -5.88 11.71 -36.93
N ALA A 392 -5.53 12.91 -36.49
CA ALA A 392 -4.31 13.58 -36.88
C ALA A 392 -3.09 12.83 -36.32
N GLY A 393 -2.30 12.23 -37.21
CA GLY A 393 -1.02 11.60 -36.86
C GLY A 393 0.10 12.58 -36.51
N THR A 394 -0.24 13.85 -36.21
CA THR A 394 0.76 14.88 -35.89
C THR A 394 1.33 14.68 -34.49
N PRO A 395 2.62 14.98 -34.27
CA PRO A 395 3.20 14.95 -32.93
C PRO A 395 2.56 16.08 -32.10
N VAL A 396 1.87 15.69 -31.03
CA VAL A 396 1.22 16.61 -30.09
C VAL A 396 2.13 16.79 -28.88
N SER A 397 2.41 18.04 -28.53
CA SER A 397 3.28 18.38 -27.40
C SER A 397 2.60 18.06 -26.05
N ARG A 398 3.39 17.98 -24.98
CA ARG A 398 2.85 17.81 -23.62
C ARG A 398 1.94 18.97 -23.21
N GLU A 399 2.33 20.20 -23.56
CA GLU A 399 1.61 21.43 -23.21
C GLU A 399 0.23 21.48 -23.87
N THR A 400 0.11 20.99 -25.11
CA THR A 400 -1.17 20.91 -25.80
C THR A 400 -2.11 19.91 -25.14
N PHE A 401 -1.62 18.75 -24.69
CA PHE A 401 -2.44 17.82 -23.88
C PHE A 401 -2.90 18.45 -22.56
N GLN A 402 -2.02 19.15 -21.85
CA GLN A 402 -2.38 19.85 -20.61
C GLN A 402 -3.41 20.95 -20.86
N GLY A 403 -3.25 21.73 -21.94
CA GLY A 403 -4.22 22.74 -22.35
C GLY A 403 -5.60 22.16 -22.67
N LEU A 404 -5.64 21.01 -23.36
CA LEU A 404 -6.90 20.31 -23.66
C LEU A 404 -7.58 19.76 -22.40
N ILE A 405 -6.81 19.20 -21.46
CA ILE A 405 -7.35 18.73 -20.17
C ILE A 405 -7.96 19.91 -19.40
N SER A 406 -7.24 21.03 -19.31
CA SER A 406 -7.74 22.25 -18.67
C SER A 406 -9.01 22.74 -19.35
N ALA A 407 -9.05 22.79 -20.69
CA ALA A 407 -10.21 23.22 -21.44
C ALA A 407 -11.44 22.31 -21.22
N ILE A 408 -11.27 20.98 -21.16
CA ILE A 408 -12.36 20.03 -20.88
C ILE A 408 -12.96 20.26 -19.50
N PHE A 409 -12.12 20.45 -18.48
CA PHE A 409 -12.61 20.67 -17.12
C PHE A 409 -13.18 22.08 -16.91
N GLN A 410 -12.72 23.08 -17.65
CA GLN A 410 -13.20 24.48 -17.56
C GLN A 410 -14.39 24.79 -18.48
N ALA A 411 -14.77 23.89 -19.39
CA ALA A 411 -15.90 24.07 -20.30
C ALA A 411 -17.23 24.32 -19.57
N GLU A 412 -18.07 25.20 -20.13
CA GLU A 412 -19.35 25.62 -19.54
C GLU A 412 -20.28 24.43 -19.25
N VAL A 413 -21.04 24.53 -18.16
CA VAL A 413 -21.99 23.49 -17.73
C VAL A 413 -23.31 23.71 -18.45
N THR A 414 -23.54 22.98 -19.54
CA THR A 414 -24.78 23.06 -20.34
C THR A 414 -25.89 22.13 -19.86
N ALA A 415 -25.56 21.07 -19.10
CA ALA A 415 -26.52 20.08 -18.57
C ALA A 415 -26.17 19.62 -17.14
N GLU A 416 -27.15 19.09 -16.41
CA GLU A 416 -27.09 18.78 -14.96
C GLU A 416 -26.11 17.66 -14.56
N ASP A 417 -25.56 16.88 -15.52
CA ASP A 417 -24.62 15.78 -15.21
C ASP A 417 -23.52 15.64 -16.27
N THR A 418 -22.67 16.66 -16.38
CA THR A 418 -21.57 16.73 -17.37
C THR A 418 -20.23 16.18 -16.83
N ALA A 419 -20.17 15.76 -15.57
CA ALA A 419 -18.98 15.16 -14.94
C ALA A 419 -18.49 13.85 -15.59
N PRO A 420 -19.35 12.85 -15.89
CA PRO A 420 -18.89 11.58 -16.46
C PRO A 420 -18.36 11.75 -17.90
N GLU A 421 -18.96 12.66 -18.67
CA GLU A 421 -18.53 12.98 -20.03
C GLU A 421 -17.13 13.62 -20.04
N ARG A 422 -16.87 14.57 -19.13
CA ARG A 422 -15.53 15.17 -18.96
C ARG A 422 -14.49 14.13 -18.61
N LEU A 423 -14.78 13.25 -17.65
CA LEU A 423 -13.87 12.17 -17.26
C LEU A 423 -13.60 11.19 -18.41
N ALA A 424 -14.61 10.89 -19.24
CA ALA A 424 -14.45 10.03 -20.41
C ALA A 424 -13.53 10.66 -21.48
N LEU A 425 -13.68 11.96 -21.76
CA LEU A 425 -12.81 12.68 -22.70
C LEU A 425 -11.36 12.75 -22.19
N VAL A 426 -11.16 12.93 -20.88
CA VAL A 426 -9.83 12.93 -20.26
C VAL A 426 -9.21 11.54 -20.28
N ASP A 427 -9.99 10.47 -20.13
CA ASP A 427 -9.47 9.10 -20.30
C ASP A 427 -9.01 8.84 -21.75
N GLN A 428 -9.76 9.33 -22.74
CA GLN A 428 -9.36 9.27 -24.15
C GLN A 428 -8.08 10.08 -24.42
N LEU A 429 -7.96 11.29 -23.88
CA LEU A 429 -6.72 12.07 -23.97
C LEU A 429 -5.55 11.37 -23.29
N SER A 430 -5.78 10.75 -22.13
CA SER A 430 -4.76 10.03 -21.37
C SER A 430 -4.25 8.82 -22.15
N LEU A 431 -5.16 8.06 -22.79
CA LEU A 431 -4.82 6.97 -23.71
C LEU A 431 -3.93 7.46 -24.85
N MET A 432 -4.36 8.51 -25.55
CA MET A 432 -3.60 9.07 -26.68
C MET A 432 -2.24 9.61 -26.26
N ALA A 433 -2.15 10.22 -25.07
CA ALA A 433 -0.89 10.68 -24.52
C ALA A 433 0.08 9.51 -24.31
N GLU A 434 -0.39 8.39 -23.75
CA GLU A 434 0.45 7.21 -23.54
C GLU A 434 0.85 6.53 -24.86
N GLU A 435 -0.07 6.43 -25.83
CA GLU A 435 0.22 5.93 -27.19
C GLU A 435 1.29 6.76 -27.92
N ARG A 436 1.35 8.07 -27.65
CA ARG A 436 2.37 8.99 -28.17
C ARG A 436 3.62 9.09 -27.29
N GLY A 437 3.75 8.25 -26.26
CA GLY A 437 4.94 8.16 -25.40
C GLY A 437 5.01 9.21 -24.29
N VAL A 438 3.92 9.93 -24.00
CA VAL A 438 3.83 10.86 -22.86
C VAL A 438 3.50 10.07 -21.59
N HIS A 439 4.30 10.28 -20.53
CA HIS A 439 4.10 9.58 -19.25
C HIS A 439 2.94 10.18 -18.44
N VAL A 440 1.77 9.55 -18.54
CA VAL A 440 0.53 9.92 -17.84
C VAL A 440 0.63 9.75 -16.31
N THR A 441 1.55 8.92 -15.81
CA THR A 441 1.80 8.77 -14.36
C THR A 441 2.83 9.74 -13.81
N SER A 442 3.28 10.72 -14.61
CA SER A 442 4.23 11.73 -14.13
C SER A 442 3.58 12.66 -13.10
N LYS A 443 4.38 13.16 -12.14
CA LYS A 443 3.91 14.04 -11.05
C LYS A 443 3.11 15.24 -11.58
N ASP A 444 3.68 15.92 -12.55
CA ASP A 444 3.08 17.12 -13.14
C ASP A 444 1.79 16.82 -13.95
N TRP A 445 1.65 15.64 -14.54
CA TRP A 445 0.37 15.22 -15.13
C TRP A 445 -0.71 15.02 -14.05
N LEU A 446 -0.39 14.30 -12.98
CA LEU A 446 -1.30 14.05 -11.87
C LEU A 446 -1.70 15.35 -11.16
N ILE A 447 -0.76 16.28 -10.96
CA ILE A 447 -1.02 17.60 -10.38
C ILE A 447 -1.92 18.42 -11.29
N THR A 448 -1.68 18.42 -12.62
CA THR A 448 -2.54 19.10 -13.58
C THR A 448 -3.96 18.54 -13.55
N LEU A 449 -4.13 17.23 -13.45
CA LEU A 449 -5.44 16.60 -13.27
C LEU A 449 -6.11 17.05 -11.96
N ILE A 450 -5.40 17.05 -10.83
CA ILE A 450 -5.96 17.50 -9.55
C ILE A 450 -6.37 18.97 -9.64
N GLU A 451 -5.50 19.84 -10.15
CA GLU A 451 -5.75 21.27 -10.30
C GLU A 451 -6.99 21.55 -11.17
N THR A 452 -7.07 20.91 -12.33
CA THR A 452 -8.18 21.10 -13.28
C THR A 452 -9.49 20.51 -12.78
N ILE A 453 -9.47 19.36 -12.10
CA ILE A 453 -10.66 18.77 -11.47
C ILE A 453 -11.20 19.71 -10.37
N VAL A 454 -10.34 20.20 -9.48
CA VAL A 454 -10.73 21.02 -8.32
C VAL A 454 -11.29 22.39 -8.75
N THR A 455 -10.68 22.99 -9.77
CA THR A 455 -11.09 24.27 -10.36
C THR A 455 -12.27 24.16 -11.34
N SER A 456 -12.74 22.95 -11.65
CA SER A 456 -13.86 22.75 -12.57
C SER A 456 -15.17 23.36 -12.02
N PRO A 457 -15.96 24.08 -12.85
CA PRO A 457 -17.27 24.58 -12.45
C PRO A 457 -18.29 23.46 -12.19
N ALA A 458 -18.10 22.26 -12.77
CA ALA A 458 -19.01 21.12 -12.63
C ALA A 458 -18.62 20.15 -11.50
N TYR A 459 -17.92 20.63 -10.48
CA TYR A 459 -17.44 19.79 -9.40
C TYR A 459 -18.60 19.25 -8.56
N GLY A 460 -18.85 17.95 -8.75
CA GLY A 460 -19.82 17.17 -8.00
C GLY A 460 -19.17 15.98 -7.26
N PRO A 461 -19.98 15.04 -6.75
CA PRO A 461 -19.49 13.88 -6.01
C PRO A 461 -18.60 12.96 -6.86
N GLU A 462 -18.85 12.90 -8.17
CA GLU A 462 -18.04 12.09 -9.09
C GLU A 462 -16.64 12.66 -9.29
N LEU A 463 -16.52 13.98 -9.51
CA LEU A 463 -15.23 14.66 -9.63
C LEU A 463 -14.47 14.67 -8.30
N GLN A 464 -15.15 14.79 -7.16
CA GLN A 464 -14.52 14.64 -5.85
C GLN A 464 -13.96 13.23 -5.64
N ARG A 465 -14.67 12.19 -6.12
CA ARG A 465 -14.17 10.82 -6.09
C ARG A 465 -12.94 10.67 -6.99
N ALA A 466 -12.99 11.20 -8.21
CA ALA A 466 -11.86 11.18 -9.15
C ALA A 466 -10.64 11.92 -8.56
N GLN A 467 -10.85 13.08 -7.93
CA GLN A 467 -9.80 13.81 -7.20
C GLN A 467 -9.13 12.93 -6.13
N LYS A 468 -9.90 12.37 -5.19
CA LYS A 468 -9.35 11.51 -4.11
C LYS A 468 -8.54 10.34 -4.64
N ASN A 469 -9.02 9.80 -5.75
CA ASN A 469 -8.42 8.69 -6.46
C ASN A 469 -7.09 9.08 -7.14
N VAL A 470 -7.02 10.23 -7.80
CA VAL A 470 -5.77 10.78 -8.38
C VAL A 470 -4.80 11.21 -7.28
N GLU A 471 -5.27 11.80 -6.19
CA GLU A 471 -4.46 12.13 -4.99
C GLU A 471 -3.83 10.87 -4.39
N TYR A 472 -4.58 9.77 -4.29
CA TYR A 472 -4.07 8.49 -3.83
C TYR A 472 -2.97 7.94 -4.76
N LEU A 473 -3.11 8.10 -6.07
CA LEU A 473 -2.05 7.73 -7.01
C LEU A 473 -0.81 8.61 -6.83
N LEU A 474 -1.00 9.92 -6.67
CA LEU A 474 0.10 10.84 -6.41
C LEU A 474 0.85 10.43 -5.15
N SER A 475 0.17 10.17 -4.03
CA SER A 475 0.80 9.76 -2.76
C SER A 475 1.47 8.39 -2.85
N THR A 476 0.84 7.42 -3.53
CA THR A 476 1.37 6.05 -3.64
C THR A 476 2.61 5.99 -4.55
N LYS A 477 2.68 6.88 -5.55
CA LYS A 477 3.81 6.98 -6.49
C LYS A 477 4.87 7.98 -6.09
N GLN A 478 4.69 8.66 -4.96
CA GLN A 478 5.61 9.71 -4.52
C GLN A 478 6.91 9.10 -3.97
N THR A 479 7.90 8.89 -4.85
CA THR A 479 9.24 8.43 -4.45
C THR A 479 10.15 9.59 -4.04
N SER A 480 9.87 10.81 -4.49
CA SER A 480 10.64 12.01 -4.14
C SER A 480 9.72 13.19 -3.81
N ALA A 481 10.23 14.18 -3.08
CA ALA A 481 9.51 15.40 -2.75
C ALA A 481 8.98 16.12 -4.00
N LEU A 482 7.87 16.85 -3.84
CA LEU A 482 7.35 17.73 -4.89
C LEU A 482 8.21 18.99 -4.95
N LYS A 483 8.33 19.55 -6.16
CA LYS A 483 8.99 20.85 -6.35
C LYS A 483 8.17 21.96 -5.73
N THR A 484 8.79 23.08 -5.40
CA THR A 484 8.10 24.27 -4.88
C THR A 484 6.93 24.71 -5.77
N SER A 485 7.14 24.78 -7.09
CA SER A 485 6.10 25.16 -8.05
C SER A 485 4.92 24.17 -8.09
N GLU A 486 5.21 22.87 -7.96
CA GLU A 486 4.20 21.80 -7.91
C GLU A 486 3.34 21.91 -6.64
N ILE A 487 3.95 22.23 -5.50
CA ILE A 487 3.25 22.42 -4.23
C ILE A 487 2.39 23.68 -4.27
N LEU A 488 2.92 24.79 -4.80
CA LEU A 488 2.17 26.04 -4.96
C LEU A 488 0.92 25.86 -5.82
N ARG A 489 0.99 25.08 -6.90
CA ARG A 489 -0.18 24.74 -7.73
C ARG A 489 -1.25 23.97 -6.96
N LEU A 490 -0.85 22.96 -6.18
CA LEU A 490 -1.78 22.21 -5.34
C LEU A 490 -2.41 23.09 -4.25
N MET A 491 -1.60 23.91 -3.58
CA MET A 491 -2.08 24.87 -2.59
C MET A 491 -3.08 25.86 -3.22
N ALA A 492 -2.81 26.36 -4.42
CA ALA A 492 -3.72 27.24 -5.14
C ALA A 492 -5.06 26.56 -5.48
N ALA A 493 -5.01 25.32 -5.97
CA ALA A 493 -6.21 24.56 -6.28
C ALA A 493 -7.08 24.35 -5.03
N TYR A 494 -6.49 23.92 -3.89
CA TYR A 494 -7.25 23.70 -2.66
C TYR A 494 -7.76 25.00 -2.02
N ALA A 495 -6.97 26.08 -2.10
CA ALA A 495 -7.39 27.41 -1.63
C ALA A 495 -8.61 27.94 -2.40
N HIS A 496 -8.68 27.70 -3.72
CA HIS A 496 -9.84 28.09 -4.54
C HIS A 496 -11.16 27.48 -4.06
N ARG A 497 -11.11 26.29 -3.43
CA ARG A 497 -12.26 25.60 -2.83
C ARG A 497 -12.44 25.84 -1.33
N SER A 498 -11.55 26.60 -0.71
CA SER A 498 -11.46 26.74 0.74
C SER A 498 -11.29 25.38 1.47
N ASP A 499 -10.65 24.41 0.83
CA ASP A 499 -10.32 23.11 1.43
C ASP A 499 -9.01 23.22 2.22
N TRP A 500 -9.12 23.75 3.43
CA TRP A 500 -7.96 24.10 4.27
C TRP A 500 -7.17 22.88 4.75
N ASP A 501 -7.81 21.73 4.95
CA ASP A 501 -7.14 20.52 5.41
C ASP A 501 -6.12 20.05 4.35
N LYS A 502 -6.57 19.94 3.09
CA LYS A 502 -5.69 19.57 1.97
C LYS A 502 -4.67 20.64 1.65
N PHE A 503 -5.03 21.92 1.77
CA PHE A 503 -4.11 23.04 1.61
C PHE A 503 -2.90 22.91 2.55
N TRP A 504 -3.16 22.68 3.84
CA TRP A 504 -2.09 22.54 4.82
C TRP A 504 -1.34 21.21 4.69
N ASP A 505 -1.97 20.15 4.21
CA ASP A 505 -1.29 18.90 3.89
C ASP A 505 -0.31 19.04 2.72
N ALA A 506 -0.66 19.81 1.69
CA ALA A 506 0.25 20.16 0.60
C ALA A 506 1.44 20.99 1.13
N PHE A 507 1.17 21.98 1.98
CA PHE A 507 2.21 22.81 2.59
C PHE A 507 3.18 22.02 3.48
N ARG A 508 2.68 21.03 4.23
CA ARG A 508 3.49 20.13 5.06
C ARG A 508 4.24 19.06 4.26
N SER A 509 4.04 18.97 2.95
CA SER A 509 4.63 17.89 2.15
C SER A 509 6.16 17.85 2.15
N PRO A 510 6.93 18.97 2.10
CA PRO A 510 8.40 18.91 2.12
C PRO A 510 8.96 18.37 3.43
N ALA A 511 8.36 18.74 4.57
CA ALA A 511 8.78 18.30 5.89
C ALA A 511 8.71 16.77 6.07
N ARG A 512 7.79 16.10 5.37
CA ARG A 512 7.69 14.62 5.35
C ARG A 512 8.90 13.95 4.70
N PHE A 513 9.62 14.67 3.84
CA PHE A 513 10.85 14.22 3.18
C PHE A 513 12.11 14.80 3.83
N LEU A 514 11.99 15.41 5.02
CA LEU A 514 13.08 16.09 5.72
C LEU A 514 13.74 17.19 4.88
N LEU A 515 12.95 17.85 4.02
CA LEU A 515 13.41 19.00 3.23
C LEU A 515 12.88 20.30 3.83
N PRO A 516 13.69 21.37 3.84
CA PRO A 516 13.25 22.68 4.28
C PRO A 516 12.23 23.25 3.30
N ARG A 517 11.32 24.08 3.81
CA ARG A 517 10.33 24.78 2.97
C ARG A 517 10.94 26.06 2.40
N SER A 518 10.64 26.36 1.15
CA SER A 518 11.08 27.59 0.50
C SER A 518 10.33 28.82 1.05
N PRO A 519 10.94 30.03 0.99
CA PRO A 519 10.28 31.27 1.41
C PRO A 519 8.99 31.55 0.61
N GLU A 520 8.94 31.14 -0.66
CA GLU A 520 7.77 31.29 -1.54
C GLU A 520 6.53 30.57 -1.01
N LEU A 521 6.71 29.40 -0.36
CA LEU A 521 5.60 28.66 0.23
C LEU A 521 4.99 29.40 1.43
N TYR A 522 5.84 29.99 2.27
CA TYR A 522 5.41 30.81 3.40
C TYR A 522 4.71 32.07 2.92
N GLU A 523 5.26 32.75 1.92
CA GLU A 523 4.64 33.92 1.31
C GLU A 523 3.24 33.58 0.79
N TYR A 524 3.12 32.50 0.00
CA TYR A 524 1.86 32.06 -0.55
C TYR A 524 0.85 31.73 0.56
N ALA A 525 1.27 31.01 1.61
CA ALA A 525 0.42 30.68 2.75
C ALA A 525 -0.13 31.94 3.42
N TYR A 526 0.73 32.91 3.75
CA TYR A 526 0.28 34.16 4.39
C TYR A 526 -0.59 35.00 3.47
N ARG A 527 -0.28 35.05 2.17
CA ARG A 527 -1.08 35.78 1.18
C ARG A 527 -2.48 35.22 1.06
N VAL A 528 -2.63 33.89 0.99
CA VAL A 528 -3.94 33.24 0.92
C VAL A 528 -4.72 33.44 2.21
N MET A 529 -4.09 33.27 3.38
CA MET A 529 -4.76 33.52 4.66
C MET A 529 -5.19 34.98 4.80
N ALA A 530 -4.35 35.94 4.41
CA ALA A 530 -4.73 37.35 4.43
C ALA A 530 -5.90 37.66 3.49
N ALA A 531 -5.96 36.99 2.33
CA ALA A 531 -7.03 37.17 1.34
C ALA A 531 -8.40 36.62 1.79
N THR A 532 -8.46 35.67 2.74
CA THR A 532 -9.75 35.21 3.27
C THR A 532 -10.41 36.26 4.17
N GLY A 533 -9.62 37.12 4.82
CA GLY A 533 -10.12 38.11 5.78
C GLY A 533 -10.66 37.50 7.09
N ASP A 534 -10.53 36.18 7.28
CA ASP A 534 -11.09 35.48 8.42
C ASP A 534 -10.14 35.53 9.62
N ARG A 535 -10.50 36.32 10.63
CA ARG A 535 -9.69 36.53 11.84
C ARG A 535 -9.22 35.23 12.48
N LYS A 536 -10.12 34.25 12.66
CA LYS A 536 -9.80 32.97 13.33
C LYS A 536 -8.79 32.14 12.54
N LEU A 537 -8.98 32.04 11.22
CA LEU A 537 -8.09 31.28 10.36
C LEU A 537 -6.70 31.93 10.31
N CYS A 538 -6.62 33.26 10.22
CA CYS A 538 -5.34 33.98 10.30
C CYS A 538 -4.65 33.77 11.65
N THR A 539 -5.39 33.85 12.78
CA THR A 539 -4.80 33.63 14.11
C THR A 539 -4.26 32.21 14.25
N ASP A 540 -5.01 31.21 13.81
CA ASP A 540 -4.61 29.82 13.92
C ASP A 540 -3.41 29.52 13.01
N ALA A 541 -3.43 30.01 11.76
CA ALA A 541 -2.31 29.89 10.83
C ALA A 541 -1.03 30.53 11.39
N LEU A 542 -1.10 31.78 11.88
CA LEU A 542 0.06 32.49 12.43
C LEU A 542 0.68 31.75 13.62
N ARG A 543 -0.14 31.15 14.51
CA ARG A 543 0.34 30.48 15.72
C ARG A 543 1.26 29.29 15.47
N TRP A 544 1.14 28.61 14.32
CA TRP A 544 1.99 27.45 14.02
C TRP A 544 2.91 27.67 12.81
N VAL A 545 2.46 28.40 11.77
CA VAL A 545 3.28 28.65 10.57
C VAL A 545 4.47 29.56 10.90
N TYR A 546 4.27 30.59 11.74
CA TYR A 546 5.34 31.52 12.08
C TYR A 546 6.46 30.88 12.91
N PRO A 547 6.17 30.14 14.01
CA PRO A 547 7.22 29.41 14.73
C PRO A 547 7.93 28.35 13.89
N GLU A 548 7.25 27.74 12.92
CA GLU A 548 7.90 26.80 11.99
C GLU A 548 8.84 27.51 11.03
N MET A 549 8.45 28.66 10.47
CA MET A 549 9.31 29.48 9.60
C MET A 549 10.63 29.85 10.28
N LEU A 550 10.61 30.13 11.58
CA LEU A 550 11.79 30.48 12.37
C LEU A 550 12.74 29.29 12.61
N LYS A 551 12.24 28.06 12.51
CA LYS A 551 13.01 26.81 12.73
C LYS A 551 13.62 26.24 11.46
N GLU A 552 13.31 26.81 10.29
CA GLU A 552 13.84 26.33 9.02
C GLU A 552 15.34 26.57 8.89
N GLU A 553 16.03 25.60 8.27
CA GLU A 553 17.45 25.67 7.93
C GLU A 553 17.58 25.51 6.40
N PRO A 554 18.04 26.54 5.66
CA PRO A 554 18.56 27.83 6.12
C PRO A 554 17.48 28.78 6.66
N LYS A 555 17.89 29.68 7.56
CA LYS A 555 16.99 30.64 8.20
C LYS A 555 16.26 31.50 7.16
N ILE A 556 14.94 31.56 7.27
CA ILE A 556 14.08 32.36 6.38
C ILE A 556 13.92 33.77 6.96
N TRP A 557 14.30 34.77 6.17
CA TRP A 557 14.16 36.18 6.54
C TRP A 557 12.87 36.78 5.97
N PRO A 558 12.04 37.46 6.78
CA PRO A 558 10.80 38.08 6.31
C PRO A 558 11.11 39.39 5.56
N VAL A 559 11.44 39.29 4.28
CA VAL A 559 11.82 40.41 3.40
C VAL A 559 10.95 40.39 2.13
N GLY A 560 10.78 41.55 1.49
CA GLY A 560 10.09 41.66 0.21
C GLY A 560 8.60 41.28 0.29
N SER A 561 8.16 40.42 -0.63
CA SER A 561 6.78 39.93 -0.74
C SER A 561 6.34 39.10 0.47
N LEU A 562 7.26 38.34 1.08
CA LEU A 562 7.00 37.56 2.30
C LEU A 562 6.63 38.48 3.47
N TYR A 563 7.37 39.58 3.64
CA TYR A 563 7.05 40.57 4.68
C TYR A 563 5.67 41.19 4.49
N THR A 564 5.36 41.63 3.26
CA THR A 564 4.07 42.26 2.94
C THR A 564 2.91 41.29 3.21
N SER A 565 3.04 40.03 2.80
CA SER A 565 2.02 39.00 3.00
C SER A 565 1.86 38.63 4.48
N LEU A 566 2.97 38.49 5.21
CA LEU A 566 2.98 38.23 6.65
C LEU A 566 2.35 39.39 7.44
N LYS A 567 2.71 40.64 7.11
CA LYS A 567 2.10 41.84 7.72
C LYS A 567 0.60 41.89 7.43
N ALA A 568 0.17 41.62 6.20
CA ALA A 568 -1.24 41.59 5.85
C ALA A 568 -2.02 40.51 6.64
N CYS A 569 -1.43 39.33 6.84
CA CYS A 569 -2.03 38.26 7.65
C CYS A 569 -2.14 38.65 9.13
N ILE A 570 -1.11 39.33 9.68
CA ILE A 570 -1.12 39.87 11.04
C ILE A 570 -2.23 40.92 11.21
N LEU A 571 -2.38 41.84 10.25
CA LEU A 571 -3.43 42.86 10.28
C LEU A 571 -4.83 42.27 10.14
N ALA A 572 -4.99 41.19 9.38
CA ALA A 572 -6.25 40.45 9.31
C ALA A 572 -6.58 39.74 10.64
N ALA A 573 -5.58 39.28 11.39
CA ALA A 573 -5.74 38.66 12.70
C ALA A 573 -5.98 39.68 13.84
N ASP A 574 -5.26 40.80 13.82
CA ASP A 574 -5.40 41.92 14.74
C ASP A 574 -5.25 43.26 13.97
N PRO A 575 -6.36 43.91 13.60
CA PRO A 575 -6.33 45.16 12.85
C PRO A 575 -5.74 46.33 13.64
N SER A 576 -5.68 46.21 14.97
CA SER A 576 -5.12 47.25 15.84
C SER A 576 -3.62 47.09 16.09
N ALA A 577 -2.99 46.03 15.58
CA ALA A 577 -1.59 45.70 15.89
C ALA A 577 -0.59 46.79 15.44
N GLU A 578 -0.77 47.35 14.25
CA GLU A 578 0.11 48.39 13.70
C GLU A 578 -0.04 49.73 14.45
N ASN A 579 -1.28 50.13 14.72
CA ASN A 579 -1.55 51.34 15.50
C ASN A 579 -0.95 51.25 16.91
N LEU A 580 -1.06 50.09 17.56
CA LEU A 580 -0.49 49.89 18.89
C LEU A 580 1.03 49.79 18.90
N LEU A 581 1.65 49.36 17.80
CA LEU A 581 3.11 49.31 17.67
C LEU A 581 3.70 50.72 17.50
N HIS A 582 3.09 51.56 16.67
CA HIS A 582 3.56 52.93 16.41
C HIS A 582 3.10 53.94 17.47
N HIS A 583 1.90 53.74 18.04
CA HIS A 583 1.29 54.62 19.03
C HIS A 583 0.86 53.81 20.25
N PRO A 584 1.82 53.30 21.05
CA PRO A 584 1.48 52.61 22.29
C PRO A 584 0.79 53.59 23.25
N PRO A 585 -0.37 53.25 23.82
CA PRO A 585 -1.02 54.08 24.83
C PRO A 585 -0.09 54.35 26.02
N PRO A 586 -0.06 55.58 26.55
CA PRO A 586 0.85 55.96 27.64
C PRO A 586 0.59 55.10 28.88
N GLN A 587 1.68 54.59 29.50
CA GLN A 587 1.62 53.64 30.61
C GLN A 587 0.78 54.17 31.79
N ASP A 588 0.78 55.49 32.01
CA ASP A 588 0.06 56.17 33.09
C ASP A 588 -1.47 56.15 32.93
N THR A 589 -1.98 55.85 31.73
CA THR A 589 -3.44 55.82 31.45
C THR A 589 -4.07 54.44 31.56
N LEU A 590 -3.26 53.39 31.78
CA LEU A 590 -3.68 52.00 31.75
C LEU A 590 -3.53 51.33 33.11
N ASP A 591 -4.56 50.63 33.56
CA ASP A 591 -4.48 49.74 34.72
C ASP A 591 -3.36 48.70 34.54
N LEU A 592 -2.78 48.21 35.65
CA LEU A 592 -1.74 47.16 35.66
C LEU A 592 -2.12 45.93 34.82
N PHE A 593 -3.42 45.62 34.74
CA PHE A 593 -3.96 44.56 33.89
C PHE A 593 -3.93 44.92 32.40
N GLY A 594 -4.30 46.15 32.04
CA GLY A 594 -4.24 46.66 30.66
C GLY A 594 -2.81 46.74 30.11
N GLN A 595 -1.86 47.16 30.96
CA GLN A 595 -0.43 47.16 30.62
C GLN A 595 0.08 45.74 30.32
N ARG A 596 -0.30 44.75 31.16
CA ARG A 596 0.03 43.34 30.92
C ARG A 596 -0.65 42.80 29.66
N GLN A 597 -1.92 43.13 29.43
CA GLN A 597 -2.67 42.66 28.27
C GLN A 597 -2.11 43.20 26.95
N LEU A 598 -1.68 44.46 26.92
CA LEU A 598 -0.97 45.06 25.78
C LEU A 598 0.41 44.43 25.56
N ALA A 599 1.17 44.21 26.64
CA ALA A 599 2.48 43.55 26.57
C ALA A 599 2.38 42.07 26.13
N HIS A 600 1.27 41.40 26.46
CA HIS A 600 1.01 39.99 26.10
C HIS A 600 0.16 39.81 24.83
N ARG A 601 -0.16 40.89 24.09
CA ARG A 601 -0.81 40.74 22.78
C ARG A 601 0.14 40.09 21.79
N GLU A 602 -0.15 38.84 21.46
CA GLU A 602 0.73 37.96 20.67
C GLU A 602 1.14 38.57 19.32
N PHE A 603 0.21 39.17 18.58
CA PHE A 603 0.47 39.67 17.23
C PHE A 603 1.22 41.01 17.18
N VAL A 604 1.08 41.87 18.20
CA VAL A 604 1.91 43.08 18.34
C VAL A 604 3.37 42.69 18.58
N ARG A 605 3.61 41.66 19.40
CA ARG A 605 4.95 41.13 19.66
C ARG A 605 5.57 40.51 18.41
N VAL A 606 4.79 39.71 17.68
CA VAL A 606 5.23 39.11 16.41
C VAL A 606 5.57 40.19 15.38
N LEU A 607 4.74 41.23 15.24
CA LEU A 607 5.01 42.34 14.33
C LEU A 607 6.31 43.08 14.68
N LYS A 608 6.52 43.37 15.97
CA LYS A 608 7.78 43.96 16.46
C LYS A 608 8.99 43.07 16.16
N GLU A 609 8.89 41.76 16.39
CA GLU A 609 9.96 40.82 16.10
C GLU A 609 10.32 40.79 14.61
N ILE A 610 9.30 40.79 13.73
CA ILE A 610 9.49 40.82 12.28
C ILE A 610 10.22 42.10 11.83
N GLU A 611 9.83 43.27 12.37
CA GLU A 611 10.51 44.53 12.06
C GLU A 611 11.98 44.52 12.51
N THR A 612 12.27 43.97 13.70
CA THR A 612 13.65 43.82 14.16
C THR A 612 14.46 42.87 13.28
N MET A 613 13.90 41.71 12.88
CA MET A 613 14.57 40.77 11.97
C MET A 613 14.89 41.41 10.63
N ARG A 614 13.98 42.23 10.09
CA ARG A 614 14.20 42.97 8.84
C ARG A 614 15.33 43.99 8.97
N GLN A 615 15.40 44.73 10.08
CA GLN A 615 16.49 45.66 10.35
C GLN A 615 17.84 44.93 10.48
N HIS A 616 17.87 43.80 11.18
CA HIS A 616 19.07 42.96 11.28
C HIS A 616 19.55 42.46 9.92
N TYR A 617 18.65 41.95 9.08
CA TYR A 617 18.99 41.50 7.74
C TYR A 617 19.52 42.64 6.85
N ALA A 618 18.89 43.82 6.90
CA ALA A 618 19.35 44.99 6.16
C ALA A 618 20.77 45.42 6.60
N ASN A 619 21.05 45.36 7.90
CA ASN A 619 22.39 45.63 8.45
C ASN A 619 23.43 44.59 8.01
N GLU A 620 23.06 43.31 7.94
CA GLU A 620 23.93 42.24 7.44
C GLU A 620 24.25 42.41 5.95
N GLN A 621 23.24 42.65 5.11
CA GLN A 621 23.42 42.93 3.68
C GLN A 621 24.30 44.16 3.43
N ALA A 622 24.11 45.23 4.23
CA ALA A 622 24.96 46.42 4.14
C ALA A 622 26.42 46.10 4.48
N ARG A 623 26.67 45.28 5.51
CA ARG A 623 28.03 44.84 5.89
C ARG A 623 28.67 43.97 4.81
N GLU A 624 27.92 43.04 4.23
CA GLU A 624 28.38 42.18 3.13
C GLU A 624 28.73 43.01 1.89
N HIS A 625 27.87 43.96 1.51
CA HIS A 625 28.11 44.85 0.38
C HIS A 625 29.34 45.74 0.62
N SER A 626 29.49 46.31 1.82
CA SER A 626 30.70 47.06 2.18
C SER A 626 31.95 46.18 2.14
N ALA A 627 31.88 44.94 2.61
CA ALA A 627 33.01 43.99 2.57
C ALA A 627 33.36 43.57 1.13
N GLN A 628 32.36 43.33 0.27
CA GLN A 628 32.57 43.06 -1.16
C GLN A 628 33.18 44.26 -1.88
N THR A 629 32.70 45.46 -1.59
CA THR A 629 33.26 46.72 -2.15
C THR A 629 34.73 46.87 -1.74
N LEU A 630 35.06 46.62 -0.46
CA LEU A 630 36.45 46.65 0.03
C LEU A 630 37.32 45.56 -0.63
N ARG A 631 36.80 44.34 -0.83
CA ARG A 631 37.51 43.25 -1.54
C ARG A 631 37.79 43.60 -3.00
N ASN A 632 36.81 44.19 -3.68
CA ASN A 632 36.94 44.65 -5.07
C ASN A 632 37.96 45.80 -5.18
N LEU A 633 37.99 46.71 -4.20
CA LEU A 633 38.97 47.79 -4.12
C LEU A 633 40.38 47.29 -3.76
N SER A 634 40.51 46.19 -3.00
CA SER A 634 41.80 45.62 -2.60
C SER A 634 42.44 44.68 -3.65
N GLY A 635 41.83 44.49 -4.82
CA GLY A 635 42.44 43.77 -5.95
C GLY A 635 42.74 42.28 -5.74
N GLN A 636 42.17 41.64 -4.72
CA GLN A 636 42.36 40.20 -4.49
C GLN A 636 41.42 39.39 -5.39
N MET A 637 41.90 39.04 -6.59
CA MET A 637 41.31 37.98 -7.39
C MET A 637 41.36 36.67 -6.60
N PRO A 638 40.27 35.87 -6.54
CA PRO A 638 40.31 34.56 -5.92
C PRO A 638 41.25 33.66 -6.71
N SER A 639 42.27 33.11 -6.03
CA SER A 639 43.13 32.06 -6.56
C SER A 639 42.27 30.84 -6.86
N SER A 640 42.06 30.58 -8.15
CA SER A 640 41.50 29.34 -8.66
C SER A 640 42.54 28.22 -8.47
N TYR A 641 42.44 27.48 -7.37
CA TYR A 641 43.03 26.15 -7.26
C TYR A 641 41.99 25.16 -6.74
N ASN A 642 41.71 24.20 -7.62
CA ASN A 642 40.94 22.96 -7.53
C ASN A 642 39.41 23.04 -7.61
#